data_AF-A0A852VI11-F1
#
_entry.id   AF-A0A852VI11-F1
#
_cell.length_a   1.000
_cell.length_b   1.000
_cell.length_c   1.000
_cell.angle_alpha   90.00
_cell.angle_beta   90.00
_cell.angle_gamma   90.00
#
_symmetry.space_group_name_H-M   'P 1'
#
loop_
_entity.id
_entity.type
_entity.pdbx_description
1 polymer ?
#
loop_
_entity_poly.entity_id
_entity_poly.type
_entity_poly.pdbx_seq_one_letter_code
_entity_poly.pdbx_strand_id
1 'polypeptide(L)'
;MTLMFSKWAKMQVTRVVSNRRSLATVRVAYVSLVGVLFLGSVFAFIPRIQAHSDLSQTQQKVTDEAKVRKEYADRVSKTYNFAFGKGNISTPGNAAVQGDNFLEPDAFPTADYCGHCHKEAYHQWRQSLHSNSFRTPFYRTSVNILIRTKGIEFSRHCDSCHNPIAVLGGGLTQNSIVDRKFDQDGLTCTTCHSVQKLQSTLGNGGYVMGVPAVLVDEKGDRIPGLVPDSEILAHLDRHSKAVMQTFYRTPEFCSACHKANLPNPLNDYKFIRAFTAYDEWQNSKFSQRNPLTFYQADFTTCQGCHMKRASNALPEPGAKNGTFASHRWTAGNTAVPFYYGFSEQLEKTVEFLKTGNYLNVDLFAIRKANDDKLIAPLGSTPFTLAPGDAVQVMTVIQNKNIGHSLIPEVRDLYEAWVEFVVTDSNGKEIYHSGFIKPDGMLDERAHSFTNRPVNTDGVFVDNHKVWTIHSVAYDNTVQAGRSSLIRYEFRIPPEAKGAVTITARVNYRHLRQSYLNNVFGKDHVAYPIVELASRTRTLNLGENPAGSPDSHDNADWMRWNNLGIAYLDQLQYSDAIQAFSQVIKLRPDYADGYSNIGLTNIEWEKYASARAGLEKALELSPNNARALYYLALVERRAGHSDAEVEDLKKVLAQYPQSRDARRELGISYYQQRRPEEAMEQFEELQAIDPDDLTAHYNLALLYRRAGMKDKAKDQSAKFVTKKVDPGAPTYSLDFLRKHPEISIESVPWHVHKDVTHPEVVSAGGEH
;
A
#
# COMPACT_ATOMS: atom_id res chain seq x y z
N MET A 1 30.03 -41.74 -26.24
CA MET A 1 31.49 -42.00 -26.11
C MET A 1 31.87 -41.64 -24.67
N THR A 2 32.49 -42.51 -23.85
CA THR A 2 33.92 -42.89 -23.84
C THR A 2 34.87 -41.67 -23.88
N LEU A 3 35.82 -41.49 -22.96
CA LEU A 3 36.54 -42.44 -22.07
C LEU A 3 36.75 -41.95 -20.62
N MET A 4 37.42 -42.82 -19.83
CA MET A 4 37.75 -42.73 -18.40
C MET A 4 38.70 -41.56 -18.03
N PHE A 5 38.79 -41.19 -16.74
CA PHE A 5 40.00 -41.48 -15.94
C PHE A 5 39.79 -41.40 -14.41
N SER A 6 40.58 -42.22 -13.70
CA SER A 6 40.77 -42.42 -12.24
C SER A 6 41.96 -41.60 -11.68
N LYS A 7 42.33 -41.47 -10.38
CA LYS A 7 41.92 -42.02 -9.05
C LYS A 7 42.64 -41.21 -7.92
N TRP A 8 42.07 -41.13 -6.70
CA TRP A 8 42.74 -41.02 -5.36
C TRP A 8 43.54 -39.71 -5.06
N ALA A 9 43.97 -39.35 -3.83
CA ALA A 9 44.00 -40.03 -2.51
C ALA A 9 43.67 -39.09 -1.30
N LYS A 10 43.88 -39.56 -0.05
CA LYS A 10 43.49 -38.91 1.25
C LYS A 10 44.66 -38.18 1.98
N MET A 11 44.26 -37.38 2.99
CA MET A 11 44.65 -37.46 4.43
C MET A 11 45.43 -36.31 5.12
N GLN A 12 44.91 -35.89 6.31
CA GLN A 12 45.58 -35.26 7.48
C GLN A 12 46.29 -33.88 7.31
N VAL A 13 46.67 -33.12 8.35
CA VAL A 13 46.09 -32.66 9.66
C VAL A 13 47.21 -31.88 10.42
N THR A 14 46.85 -30.92 11.31
CA THR A 14 47.73 -30.15 12.26
C THR A 14 48.81 -29.19 11.67
N ARG A 15 49.31 -28.12 12.35
CA ARG A 15 48.82 -27.11 13.34
C ARG A 15 49.99 -26.13 13.67
N VAL A 16 49.72 -24.90 14.15
CA VAL A 16 50.71 -23.89 14.71
C VAL A 16 51.63 -23.30 13.59
N VAL A 17 52.14 -22.05 13.54
CA VAL A 17 52.69 -21.01 14.46
C VAL A 17 52.51 -19.62 13.78
N SER A 18 52.55 -18.41 14.37
CA SER A 18 52.20 -17.73 15.64
C SER A 18 52.86 -16.32 15.62
N ASN A 19 52.16 -15.24 16.02
CA ASN A 19 52.69 -14.00 16.66
C ASN A 19 51.47 -13.08 16.97
N ARG A 20 51.26 -12.47 18.15
CA ARG A 20 52.05 -11.55 19.01
C ARG A 20 52.28 -10.17 18.35
N ARG A 21 52.14 -9.01 19.00
CA ARG A 21 51.90 -8.59 20.42
C ARG A 21 50.68 -7.62 20.46
N SER A 22 50.19 -6.96 21.51
CA SER A 22 50.32 -6.89 23.01
C SER A 22 49.04 -6.14 23.51
N LEU A 23 48.44 -6.30 24.70
CA LEU A 23 48.89 -6.33 26.11
C LEU A 23 49.31 -4.97 26.73
N ALA A 24 48.50 -4.50 27.70
CA ALA A 24 48.90 -3.63 28.81
C ALA A 24 48.00 -3.94 30.03
N THR A 25 48.56 -4.03 31.24
CA THR A 25 47.83 -4.31 32.49
C THR A 25 48.68 -3.90 33.69
N VAL A 26 48.08 -3.34 34.74
CA VAL A 26 48.75 -3.07 36.02
C VAL A 26 47.86 -3.51 37.19
N ARG A 27 48.47 -4.12 38.21
CA ARG A 27 47.89 -4.44 39.53
C ARG A 27 48.74 -3.77 40.61
N VAL A 28 48.12 -3.38 41.73
CA VAL A 28 48.76 -3.28 43.06
C VAL A 28 47.76 -3.81 44.11
N ALA A 29 48.24 -4.26 45.27
CA ALA A 29 47.44 -4.84 46.36
C ALA A 29 48.10 -4.57 47.74
N TYR A 30 47.61 -5.24 48.80
CA TYR A 30 47.93 -5.11 50.24
C TYR A 30 47.25 -3.91 50.95
N VAL A 31 46.74 -3.92 52.20
CA VAL A 31 46.52 -4.85 53.35
C VAL A 31 47.03 -4.20 54.65
N SER A 32 46.22 -4.20 55.72
CA SER A 32 46.60 -3.92 57.12
C SER A 32 45.49 -4.40 58.10
N LEU A 33 45.69 -4.28 59.43
CA LEU A 33 45.19 -5.23 60.45
C LEU A 33 44.30 -4.64 61.59
N VAL A 34 43.43 -5.52 62.15
CA VAL A 34 42.99 -5.66 63.58
C VAL A 34 42.12 -4.57 64.26
N GLY A 35 41.07 -4.99 65.02
CA GLY A 35 40.57 -4.19 66.17
C GLY A 35 39.14 -4.42 66.76
N VAL A 36 38.94 -5.46 67.59
CA VAL A 36 38.05 -5.51 68.81
C VAL A 36 36.48 -5.47 68.70
N LEU A 37 35.86 -6.23 69.62
CA LEU A 37 34.44 -6.42 70.06
C LEU A 37 33.57 -5.13 70.18
N PHE A 38 32.21 -5.15 70.22
CA PHE A 38 31.28 -5.98 71.03
C PHE A 38 29.78 -5.82 70.63
N LEU A 39 28.93 -6.81 70.98
CA LEU A 39 27.45 -6.74 71.27
C LEU A 39 26.44 -6.25 70.19
N GLY A 40 25.23 -6.85 70.20
CA GLY A 40 24.03 -6.30 69.53
C GLY A 40 23.19 -7.31 68.71
N SER A 41 22.28 -8.06 69.35
CA SER A 41 21.43 -9.05 68.68
C SER A 41 20.04 -8.49 68.30
N VAL A 42 19.67 -8.56 67.01
CA VAL A 42 18.27 -8.45 66.54
C VAL A 42 18.01 -9.54 65.50
N PHE A 43 17.08 -10.47 65.80
CA PHE A 43 16.59 -11.43 64.81
C PHE A 43 15.53 -10.77 63.92
N ALA A 44 15.83 -10.60 62.64
CA ALA A 44 14.83 -10.29 61.62
C ALA A 44 14.48 -11.57 60.84
N PHE A 45 13.22 -11.99 60.88
CA PHE A 45 12.73 -13.12 60.08
C PHE A 45 12.74 -12.75 58.59
N ILE A 46 13.51 -13.47 57.76
CA ILE A 46 13.46 -13.35 56.30
C ILE A 46 12.48 -14.41 55.77
N PRO A 47 11.37 -14.04 55.10
CA PRO A 47 10.41 -14.99 54.52
C PRO A 47 10.96 -15.61 53.22
N ARG A 48 11.96 -16.48 53.33
CA ARG A 48 12.69 -17.07 52.19
C ARG A 48 12.02 -18.32 51.61
N ILE A 49 10.72 -18.27 51.31
CA ILE A 49 9.93 -19.42 50.81
C ILE A 49 9.12 -19.12 49.53
N GLN A 50 8.50 -17.94 49.37
CA GLN A 50 7.56 -17.67 48.26
C GLN A 50 8.17 -17.76 46.84
N ALA A 51 9.42 -17.30 46.64
CA ALA A 51 10.04 -17.31 45.31
C ALA A 51 10.21 -18.71 44.67
N HIS A 52 10.08 -19.81 45.44
CA HIS A 52 10.07 -21.17 44.90
C HIS A 52 8.67 -21.78 44.74
N SER A 53 7.65 -21.33 45.48
CA SER A 53 6.25 -21.71 45.19
C SER A 53 5.78 -21.08 43.88
N ASP A 54 6.13 -19.82 43.64
CA ASP A 54 5.48 -19.04 42.58
C ASP A 54 6.07 -19.40 41.20
N LEU A 55 7.37 -19.70 41.14
CA LEU A 55 8.02 -20.26 39.95
C LEU A 55 7.51 -21.66 39.60
N SER A 56 7.28 -22.54 40.59
CA SER A 56 6.79 -23.89 40.33
C SER A 56 5.31 -23.90 39.92
N GLN A 57 4.47 -23.08 40.56
CA GLN A 57 3.08 -22.88 40.13
C GLN A 57 2.97 -22.27 38.72
N THR A 58 3.82 -21.30 38.38
CA THR A 58 3.82 -20.70 37.03
C THR A 58 4.23 -21.72 35.97
N GLN A 59 5.30 -22.49 36.22
CA GLN A 59 5.75 -23.54 35.30
C GLN A 59 4.72 -24.68 35.18
N GLN A 60 3.99 -25.00 36.25
CA GLN A 60 2.87 -25.93 36.20
C GLN A 60 1.72 -25.40 35.34
N LYS A 61 1.25 -24.15 35.56
CA LYS A 61 0.20 -23.51 34.75
C LYS A 61 0.53 -23.50 33.25
N VAL A 62 1.78 -23.19 32.88
CA VAL A 62 2.24 -23.21 31.47
C VAL A 62 2.24 -24.65 30.90
N THR A 63 2.55 -25.65 31.72
CA THR A 63 2.50 -27.07 31.31
C THR A 63 1.07 -27.56 31.12
N ASP A 64 0.16 -27.17 32.03
CA ASP A 64 -1.27 -27.50 31.94
C ASP A 64 -1.93 -26.81 30.74
N GLU A 65 -1.59 -25.56 30.44
CA GLU A 65 -2.07 -24.85 29.24
C GLU A 65 -1.54 -25.47 27.94
N ALA A 66 -0.25 -25.83 27.87
CA ALA A 66 0.31 -26.51 26.70
C ALA A 66 -0.41 -27.85 26.41
N LYS A 67 -0.89 -28.52 27.45
CA LYS A 67 -1.78 -29.68 27.35
C LYS A 67 -3.18 -29.30 26.87
N VAL A 68 -3.82 -28.27 27.44
CA VAL A 68 -5.16 -27.80 27.01
C VAL A 68 -5.16 -27.40 25.53
N ARG A 69 -4.15 -26.64 25.07
CA ARG A 69 -4.01 -26.28 23.65
C ARG A 69 -3.85 -27.49 22.75
N LYS A 70 -3.11 -28.52 23.20
CA LYS A 70 -3.01 -29.77 22.46
C LYS A 70 -4.37 -30.50 22.41
N GLU A 71 -5.06 -30.63 23.53
CA GLU A 71 -6.38 -31.28 23.60
C GLU A 71 -7.43 -30.53 22.76
N TYR A 72 -7.37 -29.19 22.70
CA TYR A 72 -8.15 -28.36 21.79
C TYR A 72 -7.82 -28.65 20.32
N ALA A 73 -6.53 -28.60 19.94
CA ALA A 73 -6.09 -28.83 18.57
C ALA A 73 -6.41 -30.27 18.09
N ASP A 74 -6.20 -31.27 18.94
CA ASP A 74 -6.56 -32.68 18.70
C ASP A 74 -8.08 -32.88 18.57
N ARG A 75 -8.90 -32.01 19.20
CA ARG A 75 -10.36 -32.01 19.07
C ARG A 75 -10.81 -31.35 17.77
N VAL A 76 -10.33 -30.14 17.46
CA VAL A 76 -10.69 -29.39 16.24
C VAL A 76 -10.23 -30.13 14.98
N SER A 77 -9.03 -30.70 14.98
CA SER A 77 -8.46 -31.41 13.82
C SER A 77 -9.27 -32.63 13.36
N LYS A 78 -10.09 -33.22 14.23
CA LYS A 78 -11.00 -34.33 13.88
C LYS A 78 -12.18 -33.88 13.01
N THR A 79 -12.53 -32.60 13.06
CA THR A 79 -13.68 -32.00 12.36
C THR A 79 -13.28 -30.98 11.29
N TYR A 80 -11.99 -30.67 11.16
CA TYR A 80 -11.52 -29.57 10.33
C TYR A 80 -11.26 -29.97 8.87
N ASN A 81 -11.80 -29.18 7.93
CA ASN A 81 -11.60 -29.38 6.49
C ASN A 81 -10.20 -28.93 6.04
N PHE A 82 -9.26 -29.88 5.94
CA PHE A 82 -7.91 -29.67 5.38
C PHE A 82 -7.88 -29.67 3.84
N ALA A 83 -8.82 -28.97 3.18
CA ALA A 83 -8.97 -28.91 1.72
C ALA A 83 -7.67 -28.57 0.97
N PHE A 84 -6.80 -27.75 1.57
CA PHE A 84 -5.54 -27.29 0.98
C PHE A 84 -4.30 -28.04 1.50
N GLY A 85 -4.49 -29.19 2.15
CA GLY A 85 -3.42 -30.07 2.64
C GLY A 85 -3.33 -30.18 4.16
N LYS A 86 -2.89 -31.35 4.65
CA LYS A 86 -2.68 -31.60 6.08
C LYS A 86 -1.43 -30.84 6.55
N GLY A 87 -1.64 -29.84 7.40
CA GLY A 87 -0.64 -28.85 7.82
C GLY A 87 -1.01 -27.39 7.45
N ASN A 88 -1.92 -27.19 6.48
CA ASN A 88 -2.33 -25.87 6.01
C ASN A 88 -3.66 -25.45 6.68
N ILE A 89 -3.57 -24.77 7.84
CA ILE A 89 -4.74 -24.32 8.63
C ILE A 89 -5.32 -22.94 8.22
N SER A 90 -4.74 -22.28 7.23
CA SER A 90 -5.09 -20.90 6.86
C SER A 90 -5.18 -20.61 5.37
N THR A 91 -4.56 -21.44 4.52
CA THR A 91 -4.71 -21.39 3.06
C THR A 91 -6.19 -21.34 2.67
N PRO A 92 -6.63 -20.44 1.75
CA PRO A 92 -5.83 -19.62 0.84
C PRO A 92 -5.27 -18.30 1.41
N GLY A 93 -5.35 -18.07 2.72
CA GLY A 93 -4.58 -17.03 3.42
C GLY A 93 -3.22 -17.53 3.91
N ASN A 94 -2.45 -16.63 4.55
CA ASN A 94 -1.07 -16.89 5.00
C ASN A 94 -0.91 -16.96 6.53
N ALA A 95 -1.96 -16.72 7.31
CA ALA A 95 -1.87 -16.62 8.78
C ALA A 95 -1.35 -17.91 9.43
N ALA A 96 -0.42 -17.80 10.38
CA ALA A 96 0.14 -18.97 11.07
C ALA A 96 0.18 -18.79 12.59
N VAL A 97 0.38 -19.89 13.30
CA VAL A 97 0.51 -19.94 14.77
C VAL A 97 1.95 -20.29 15.15
N GLN A 98 2.38 -19.90 16.34
CA GLN A 98 3.59 -20.42 16.98
C GLN A 98 3.41 -21.91 17.32
N GLY A 99 3.99 -22.77 16.48
CA GLY A 99 3.77 -24.22 16.46
C GLY A 99 2.54 -24.60 15.61
N ASP A 100 2.57 -25.79 15.01
CA ASP A 100 1.76 -26.17 13.84
C ASP A 100 0.27 -26.51 14.13
N ASN A 101 -0.26 -25.98 15.23
CA ASN A 101 -1.57 -26.31 15.81
C ASN A 101 -2.40 -25.05 16.07
N PHE A 102 -3.73 -25.21 16.09
CA PHE A 102 -4.72 -24.16 16.41
C PHE A 102 -4.50 -23.47 17.78
N LEU A 103 -5.20 -22.35 17.97
CA LEU A 103 -5.33 -21.60 19.23
C LEU A 103 -6.78 -21.62 19.73
N GLU A 104 -6.98 -21.74 21.03
CA GLU A 104 -8.29 -21.56 21.66
C GLU A 104 -8.79 -20.12 21.48
N PRO A 105 -10.04 -19.88 21.04
CA PRO A 105 -10.61 -18.53 21.04
C PRO A 105 -10.62 -17.88 22.42
N ASP A 106 -10.86 -18.66 23.47
CA ASP A 106 -10.86 -18.18 24.86
C ASP A 106 -9.44 -17.84 25.39
N ALA A 107 -8.38 -18.21 24.66
CA ALA A 107 -7.01 -17.74 24.94
C ALA A 107 -6.76 -16.32 24.41
N PHE A 108 -7.72 -15.70 23.73
CA PHE A 108 -7.72 -14.28 23.37
C PHE A 108 -8.57 -13.48 24.37
N PRO A 109 -7.94 -12.70 25.28
CA PRO A 109 -8.68 -11.71 26.05
C PRO A 109 -9.46 -10.76 25.12
N THR A 110 -10.67 -10.40 25.53
CA THR A 110 -11.55 -9.50 24.79
C THR A 110 -10.96 -8.10 24.71
N ALA A 111 -11.39 -7.31 23.72
CA ALA A 111 -10.99 -5.91 23.67
C ALA A 111 -11.53 -5.09 24.87
N ASP A 112 -12.68 -5.50 25.42
CA ASP A 112 -13.31 -4.90 26.60
C ASP A 112 -12.44 -5.02 27.86
N TYR A 113 -11.79 -6.18 28.07
CA TYR A 113 -10.81 -6.39 29.13
C TYR A 113 -9.60 -5.46 28.99
N CYS A 114 -9.10 -5.23 27.77
CA CYS A 114 -8.08 -4.19 27.54
C CYS A 114 -8.62 -2.77 27.83
N GLY A 115 -9.90 -2.54 27.56
CA GLY A 115 -10.63 -1.31 27.82
C GLY A 115 -10.81 -0.97 29.30
N HIS A 116 -10.53 -1.87 30.24
CA HIS A 116 -10.46 -1.54 31.67
C HIS A 116 -9.45 -0.40 31.96
N CYS A 117 -8.26 -0.51 31.38
CA CYS A 117 -7.18 0.47 31.50
C CYS A 117 -7.10 1.41 30.28
N HIS A 118 -7.16 0.85 29.07
CA HIS A 118 -6.94 1.58 27.81
C HIS A 118 -8.25 2.15 27.23
N LYS A 119 -8.95 2.97 28.02
CA LYS A 119 -10.30 3.44 27.70
C LYS A 119 -10.35 4.28 26.43
N GLU A 120 -9.34 5.13 26.22
CA GLU A 120 -9.23 5.91 24.98
C GLU A 120 -8.95 5.02 23.77
N ALA A 121 -7.93 4.14 23.83
CA ALA A 121 -7.60 3.28 22.70
C ALA A 121 -8.75 2.33 22.34
N TYR A 122 -9.47 1.78 23.33
CA TYR A 122 -10.66 0.95 23.14
C TYR A 122 -11.82 1.71 22.48
N HIS A 123 -12.14 2.92 22.95
CA HIS A 123 -13.17 3.78 22.36
C HIS A 123 -12.88 4.11 20.88
N GLN A 124 -11.64 4.51 20.59
CA GLN A 124 -11.18 4.77 19.22
C GLN A 124 -11.24 3.51 18.34
N TRP A 125 -10.72 2.39 18.86
CA TRP A 125 -10.72 1.10 18.16
C TRP A 125 -12.15 0.64 17.82
N ARG A 126 -13.11 0.75 18.75
CA ARG A 126 -14.48 0.25 18.57
C ARG A 126 -15.26 0.97 17.47
N GLN A 127 -14.91 2.22 17.19
CA GLN A 127 -15.48 3.00 16.08
C GLN A 127 -14.76 2.78 14.74
N SER A 128 -13.50 2.31 14.77
CA SER A 128 -12.66 2.14 13.58
C SER A 128 -13.08 0.99 12.66
N LEU A 129 -12.52 0.92 11.44
CA LEU A 129 -12.72 -0.23 10.55
C LEU A 129 -12.19 -1.55 11.12
N HIS A 130 -11.13 -1.55 11.95
CA HIS A 130 -10.50 -2.79 12.41
C HIS A 130 -11.38 -3.62 13.35
N SER A 131 -12.06 -3.00 14.31
CA SER A 131 -13.05 -3.69 15.17
C SER A 131 -14.30 -4.15 14.41
N ASN A 132 -14.52 -3.59 13.22
CA ASN A 132 -15.69 -3.80 12.39
C ASN A 132 -15.38 -4.60 11.11
N SER A 133 -14.14 -5.08 10.95
CA SER A 133 -13.59 -5.70 9.74
C SER A 133 -14.41 -6.90 9.27
N PHE A 134 -14.92 -7.70 10.21
CA PHE A 134 -15.70 -8.89 9.93
C PHE A 134 -17.23 -8.66 9.97
N ARG A 135 -17.73 -7.84 10.90
CA ARG A 135 -19.18 -7.78 11.18
C ARG A 135 -19.98 -6.83 10.27
N THR A 136 -19.32 -6.06 9.39
CA THR A 136 -20.00 -5.12 8.49
C THR A 136 -20.82 -5.81 7.40
N PRO A 137 -22.00 -5.29 7.02
CA PRO A 137 -22.84 -5.91 5.99
C PRO A 137 -22.13 -5.97 4.63
N PHE A 138 -21.32 -4.95 4.31
CA PHE A 138 -20.54 -4.87 3.07
C PHE A 138 -19.62 -6.09 2.91
N TYR A 139 -18.77 -6.35 3.91
CA TYR A 139 -17.84 -7.48 3.90
C TYR A 139 -18.60 -8.81 3.99
N ARG A 140 -19.59 -8.92 4.89
CA ARG A 140 -20.38 -10.13 5.04
C ARG A 140 -21.11 -10.51 3.75
N THR A 141 -21.63 -9.57 2.97
CA THR A 141 -22.28 -9.87 1.68
C THR A 141 -21.30 -10.54 0.72
N SER A 142 -20.13 -9.94 0.47
CA SER A 142 -19.14 -10.47 -0.47
C SER A 142 -18.55 -11.82 -0.02
N VAL A 143 -18.22 -11.98 1.27
CA VAL A 143 -17.73 -13.26 1.79
C VAL A 143 -18.84 -14.32 1.87
N ASN A 144 -20.09 -13.97 2.14
CA ASN A 144 -21.22 -14.90 2.06
C ASN A 144 -21.44 -15.40 0.62
N ILE A 145 -21.15 -14.59 -0.41
CA ILE A 145 -21.16 -15.07 -1.80
C ILE A 145 -20.05 -16.12 -2.00
N LEU A 146 -18.80 -15.86 -1.56
CA LEU A 146 -17.71 -16.82 -1.63
C LEU A 146 -18.06 -18.16 -0.95
N ILE A 147 -18.54 -18.09 0.29
CA ILE A 147 -18.94 -19.26 1.10
C ILE A 147 -20.01 -20.09 0.38
N ARG A 148 -21.01 -19.44 -0.25
CA ARG A 148 -22.08 -20.13 -1.00
C ARG A 148 -21.62 -20.70 -2.35
N THR A 149 -20.57 -20.16 -2.97
CA THR A 149 -20.12 -20.59 -4.33
C THR A 149 -18.90 -21.51 -4.35
N LYS A 150 -18.09 -21.51 -3.28
CA LYS A 150 -16.84 -22.30 -3.19
C LYS A 150 -16.79 -23.16 -1.92
N GLY A 151 -17.23 -22.63 -0.80
CA GLY A 151 -17.17 -23.27 0.51
C GLY A 151 -16.55 -22.38 1.59
N ILE A 152 -16.74 -22.73 2.87
CA ILE A 152 -16.27 -21.89 3.99
C ILE A 152 -14.74 -21.86 4.12
N GLU A 153 -14.07 -22.95 3.78
CA GLU A 153 -12.61 -23.04 3.74
C GLU A 153 -11.94 -21.99 2.83
N PHE A 154 -12.60 -21.51 1.78
CA PHE A 154 -12.06 -20.45 0.92
C PHE A 154 -12.06 -19.08 1.60
N SER A 155 -12.99 -18.83 2.55
CA SER A 155 -13.05 -17.56 3.29
C SER A 155 -11.85 -17.32 4.20
N ARG A 156 -11.06 -18.35 4.52
CA ARG A 156 -9.78 -18.23 5.26
C ARG A 156 -8.82 -17.23 4.61
N HIS A 157 -8.92 -17.03 3.30
CA HIS A 157 -8.19 -15.99 2.57
C HIS A 157 -8.51 -14.56 3.05
N CYS A 158 -9.80 -14.26 3.23
CA CYS A 158 -10.30 -12.96 3.69
C CYS A 158 -10.16 -12.84 5.21
N ASP A 159 -10.60 -13.87 5.95
CA ASP A 159 -10.58 -13.91 7.41
C ASP A 159 -9.14 -13.88 7.98
N SER A 160 -8.10 -14.27 7.22
CA SER A 160 -6.69 -14.10 7.62
C SER A 160 -6.28 -12.63 7.81
N CYS A 161 -7.04 -11.68 7.26
CA CYS A 161 -6.93 -10.25 7.58
C CYS A 161 -8.10 -9.75 8.44
N HIS A 162 -9.32 -10.24 8.20
CA HIS A 162 -10.54 -9.66 8.79
C HIS A 162 -10.98 -10.29 10.12
N ASN A 163 -10.64 -11.55 10.39
CA ASN A 163 -11.02 -12.28 11.61
C ASN A 163 -9.98 -13.38 11.92
N PRO A 164 -8.79 -13.01 12.44
CA PRO A 164 -7.72 -13.97 12.74
C PRO A 164 -8.14 -15.12 13.66
N ILE A 165 -9.04 -14.86 14.61
CA ILE A 165 -9.47 -15.87 15.60
C ILE A 165 -10.29 -16.97 14.92
N ALA A 166 -11.12 -16.63 13.92
CA ALA A 166 -11.84 -17.63 13.11
C ALA A 166 -10.90 -18.59 12.36
N VAL A 167 -9.79 -18.06 11.80
CA VAL A 167 -8.80 -18.86 11.08
C VAL A 167 -8.02 -19.74 12.06
N LEU A 168 -7.38 -19.11 13.05
CA LEU A 168 -6.38 -19.76 13.91
C LEU A 168 -7.02 -20.64 14.98
N GLY A 169 -8.28 -20.43 15.33
CA GLY A 169 -9.08 -21.35 16.14
C GLY A 169 -9.72 -22.49 15.35
N GLY A 170 -9.65 -22.47 14.01
CA GLY A 170 -10.21 -23.51 13.15
C GLY A 170 -11.73 -23.40 12.90
N GLY A 171 -12.34 -22.25 13.22
CA GLY A 171 -13.77 -21.99 13.07
C GLY A 171 -14.25 -21.80 11.62
N LEU A 172 -13.36 -21.91 10.64
CA LEU A 172 -13.65 -21.83 9.20
C LEU A 172 -13.64 -23.21 8.57
N THR A 173 -14.59 -24.04 9.02
CA THR A 173 -14.88 -25.38 8.53
C THR A 173 -16.39 -25.63 8.55
N GLN A 174 -16.87 -26.55 7.72
CA GLN A 174 -18.26 -26.98 7.75
C GLN A 174 -18.59 -27.62 9.11
N ASN A 175 -19.78 -27.35 9.66
CA ASN A 175 -20.21 -27.86 10.97
C ASN A 175 -19.20 -27.60 12.12
N SER A 176 -18.57 -26.42 12.10
CA SER A 176 -17.60 -25.97 13.11
C SER A 176 -18.09 -26.16 14.54
N ILE A 177 -17.31 -26.89 15.33
CA ILE A 177 -17.49 -27.04 16.80
C ILE A 177 -16.94 -25.85 17.60
N VAL A 178 -16.35 -24.87 16.93
CA VAL A 178 -15.76 -23.67 17.55
C VAL A 178 -16.84 -22.63 17.80
N ASP A 179 -16.96 -22.17 19.05
CA ASP A 179 -17.82 -21.05 19.43
C ASP A 179 -17.27 -19.74 18.84
N ARG A 180 -18.13 -18.96 18.16
CA ARG A 180 -17.74 -17.79 17.36
C ARG A 180 -18.19 -16.45 17.95
N LYS A 181 -18.38 -16.35 19.28
CA LYS A 181 -18.69 -15.08 19.97
C LYS A 181 -17.77 -13.91 19.57
N PHE A 182 -16.50 -14.18 19.27
CA PHE A 182 -15.50 -13.19 18.83
C PHE A 182 -15.79 -12.53 17.46
N ASP A 183 -16.71 -13.07 16.65
CA ASP A 183 -17.09 -12.51 15.35
C ASP A 183 -17.58 -11.05 15.41
N GLN A 184 -17.95 -10.55 16.60
CA GLN A 184 -18.37 -9.16 16.81
C GLN A 184 -17.22 -8.14 16.87
N ASP A 185 -15.96 -8.58 16.96
CA ASP A 185 -14.82 -7.70 17.25
C ASP A 185 -13.72 -7.69 16.18
N GLY A 186 -13.82 -8.54 15.14
CA GLY A 186 -12.95 -8.49 13.96
C GLY A 186 -11.44 -8.62 14.29
N LEU A 187 -10.69 -7.55 14.02
CA LEU A 187 -9.31 -7.39 14.51
C LEU A 187 -9.31 -6.79 15.93
N THR A 188 -9.23 -7.65 16.95
CA THR A 188 -9.13 -7.25 18.36
C THR A 188 -7.75 -6.67 18.71
N CYS A 189 -7.67 -5.95 19.84
CA CYS A 189 -6.40 -5.55 20.47
C CYS A 189 -5.43 -6.74 20.58
N THR A 190 -5.92 -7.89 21.05
CA THR A 190 -5.13 -9.11 21.26
C THR A 190 -4.70 -9.79 19.96
N THR A 191 -5.44 -9.70 18.85
CA THR A 191 -4.96 -10.19 17.55
C THR A 191 -3.75 -9.39 17.04
N CYS A 192 -3.79 -8.07 17.12
CA CYS A 192 -2.67 -7.22 16.69
C CYS A 192 -1.45 -7.36 17.63
N HIS A 193 -1.68 -7.33 18.94
CA HIS A 193 -0.60 -7.29 19.94
C HIS A 193 0.03 -8.65 20.27
N SER A 194 -0.51 -9.78 19.75
CA SER A 194 0.05 -11.13 19.94
C SER A 194 0.86 -11.66 18.75
N VAL A 195 1.08 -10.86 17.70
CA VAL A 195 1.92 -11.24 16.56
C VAL A 195 3.39 -11.33 17.01
N GLN A 196 4.01 -12.51 16.87
CA GLN A 196 5.39 -12.74 17.33
C GLN A 196 6.43 -12.45 16.26
N LYS A 197 6.07 -12.63 14.97
CA LYS A 197 6.88 -12.24 13.83
C LYS A 197 6.03 -12.07 12.58
N LEU A 198 6.56 -11.33 11.61
CA LEU A 198 6.10 -11.35 10.22
C LEU A 198 6.74 -12.56 9.51
N GLN A 199 6.03 -13.15 8.55
CA GLN A 199 6.58 -14.21 7.70
C GLN A 199 7.27 -13.62 6.46
N SER A 200 6.64 -12.61 5.84
CA SER A 200 7.12 -11.90 4.65
C SER A 200 6.19 -10.73 4.33
N THR A 201 6.58 -9.88 3.37
CA THR A 201 5.74 -8.84 2.75
C THR A 201 4.83 -9.39 1.62
N LEU A 202 4.38 -10.65 1.70
CA LEU A 202 3.44 -11.27 0.74
C LEU A 202 1.97 -10.87 0.98
N GLY A 203 1.62 -10.39 2.17
CA GLY A 203 0.25 -10.02 2.53
C GLY A 203 -0.66 -11.20 2.91
N ASN A 204 -1.99 -10.99 2.82
CA ASN A 204 -3.04 -11.96 3.17
C ASN A 204 -2.91 -12.63 4.55
N GLY A 205 -2.58 -11.85 5.57
CA GLY A 205 -2.33 -12.33 6.93
C GLY A 205 -0.92 -12.90 7.10
N GLY A 206 0.09 -12.29 6.49
CA GLY A 206 1.48 -12.79 6.44
C GLY A 206 2.27 -12.77 7.77
N TYR A 207 1.65 -13.16 8.88
CA TYR A 207 2.16 -13.08 10.25
C TYR A 207 2.20 -14.45 10.96
N VAL A 208 2.88 -14.54 12.09
CA VAL A 208 2.81 -15.68 13.03
C VAL A 208 2.33 -15.19 14.39
N MET A 209 1.23 -15.77 14.88
CA MET A 209 0.58 -15.40 16.13
C MET A 209 0.98 -16.34 17.27
N GLY A 210 1.32 -15.77 18.43
CA GLY A 210 1.57 -16.51 19.67
C GLY A 210 0.28 -16.75 20.45
N VAL A 211 0.37 -17.47 21.57
CA VAL A 211 -0.73 -17.48 22.56
C VAL A 211 -0.75 -16.09 23.23
N PRO A 212 -1.88 -15.35 23.22
CA PRO A 212 -1.92 -13.97 23.70
C PRO A 212 -1.45 -13.78 25.14
N ALA A 213 -0.47 -12.91 25.34
CA ALA A 213 0.12 -12.58 26.64
C ALA A 213 -0.30 -11.17 27.06
N VAL A 214 -0.73 -10.98 28.31
CA VAL A 214 -0.95 -9.64 28.89
C VAL A 214 0.03 -9.33 30.04
N LEU A 215 0.69 -10.36 30.59
CA LEU A 215 1.84 -10.23 31.47
C LEU A 215 2.82 -11.39 31.21
N VAL A 216 4.10 -11.15 31.44
CA VAL A 216 5.15 -12.19 31.49
C VAL A 216 5.77 -12.25 32.89
N ASP A 217 6.44 -13.34 33.24
CA ASP A 217 7.22 -13.48 34.47
C ASP A 217 8.55 -12.69 34.40
N GLU A 218 9.41 -12.84 35.40
CA GLU A 218 10.72 -12.19 35.47
C GLU A 218 11.69 -12.62 34.35
N LYS A 219 11.57 -13.85 33.87
CA LYS A 219 12.37 -14.37 32.74
C LYS A 219 11.85 -13.81 31.41
N GLY A 220 10.53 -13.66 31.31
CA GLY A 220 9.81 -13.33 30.08
C GLY A 220 8.90 -14.45 29.58
N ASP A 221 8.71 -15.50 30.37
CA ASP A 221 7.75 -16.56 30.06
C ASP A 221 6.33 -16.03 30.29
N ARG A 222 5.38 -16.38 29.42
CA ARG A 222 4.00 -15.87 29.49
C ARG A 222 3.27 -16.37 30.74
N ILE A 223 2.57 -15.46 31.42
CA ILE A 223 1.61 -15.81 32.49
C ILE A 223 0.26 -16.19 31.84
N PRO A 224 -0.27 -17.41 32.06
CA PRO A 224 -1.53 -17.85 31.45
C PRO A 224 -2.79 -17.21 32.06
N GLY A 225 -3.81 -17.02 31.21
CA GLY A 225 -5.15 -16.56 31.61
C GLY A 225 -5.30 -15.05 31.68
N LEU A 226 -6.39 -14.60 32.31
CA LEU A 226 -6.63 -13.19 32.62
C LEU A 226 -5.87 -12.81 33.90
N VAL A 227 -5.16 -11.69 33.85
CA VAL A 227 -4.37 -11.15 34.97
C VAL A 227 -5.13 -9.95 35.58
N PRO A 228 -5.20 -9.80 36.92
CA PRO A 228 -5.87 -8.65 37.53
C PRO A 228 -5.22 -7.31 37.14
N ASP A 229 -6.04 -6.29 36.90
CA ASP A 229 -5.59 -4.91 36.61
C ASP A 229 -4.51 -4.41 37.59
N SER A 230 -4.64 -4.73 38.88
CA SER A 230 -3.69 -4.35 39.94
C SER A 230 -2.31 -4.99 39.79
N GLU A 231 -2.23 -6.21 39.26
CA GLU A 231 -0.96 -6.91 39.00
C GLU A 231 -0.30 -6.37 37.71
N ILE A 232 -1.10 -6.07 36.68
CA ILE A 232 -0.64 -5.41 35.46
C ILE A 232 -0.05 -4.03 35.78
N LEU A 233 -0.78 -3.20 36.55
CA LEU A 233 -0.37 -1.85 36.92
C LEU A 233 0.84 -1.81 37.86
N ALA A 234 1.08 -2.88 38.64
CA ALA A 234 2.30 -3.04 39.43
C ALA A 234 3.54 -3.42 38.59
N HIS A 235 3.35 -3.89 37.35
CA HIS A 235 4.38 -4.52 36.54
C HIS A 235 4.35 -4.04 35.07
N LEU A 236 4.26 -2.72 34.87
CA LEU A 236 4.12 -2.07 33.56
C LEU A 236 5.25 -2.40 32.56
N ASP A 237 6.45 -2.70 33.05
CA ASP A 237 7.59 -3.13 32.23
C ASP A 237 7.38 -4.54 31.66
N ARG A 238 6.95 -5.49 32.50
CA ARG A 238 6.59 -6.85 32.13
C ARG A 238 5.33 -6.87 31.26
N HIS A 239 4.35 -6.00 31.54
CA HIS A 239 3.18 -5.82 30.69
C HIS A 239 3.59 -5.32 29.29
N SER A 240 4.41 -4.27 29.21
CA SER A 240 4.94 -3.78 27.93
C SER A 240 5.78 -4.82 27.19
N LYS A 241 6.50 -5.69 27.90
CA LYS A 241 7.26 -6.83 27.31
C LYS A 241 6.34 -7.92 26.76
N ALA A 242 5.14 -8.08 27.32
CA ALA A 242 4.12 -9.03 26.84
C ALA A 242 3.39 -8.52 25.58
N VAL A 243 2.98 -7.25 25.55
CA VAL A 243 2.07 -6.71 24.51
C VAL A 243 2.74 -5.85 23.43
N MET A 244 4.05 -5.55 23.49
CA MET A 244 4.72 -4.70 22.50
C MET A 244 5.95 -5.36 21.86
N GLN A 245 5.90 -5.57 20.55
CA GLN A 245 7.07 -5.92 19.73
C GLN A 245 7.70 -4.68 19.09
N THR A 246 8.99 -4.76 18.77
CA THR A 246 9.73 -3.67 18.11
C THR A 246 9.22 -3.37 16.70
N PHE A 247 8.85 -4.40 15.94
CA PHE A 247 8.40 -4.27 14.55
C PHE A 247 6.99 -3.68 14.41
N TYR A 248 6.17 -3.58 15.48
CA TYR A 248 4.84 -2.93 15.41
C TYR A 248 4.89 -1.46 14.97
N ARG A 249 6.08 -0.82 15.01
CA ARG A 249 6.31 0.56 14.57
C ARG A 249 6.79 0.68 13.12
N THR A 250 7.06 -0.43 12.44
CA THR A 250 7.58 -0.44 11.06
C THR A 250 6.45 -0.72 10.06
N PRO A 251 6.54 -0.22 8.81
CA PRO A 251 5.46 -0.36 7.82
C PRO A 251 5.25 -1.81 7.35
N GLU A 252 6.24 -2.68 7.52
CA GLU A 252 6.13 -4.11 7.26
C GLU A 252 5.04 -4.77 8.13
N PHE A 253 4.79 -4.27 9.35
CA PHE A 253 3.70 -4.76 10.20
C PHE A 253 2.34 -4.58 9.52
N CYS A 254 2.11 -3.40 8.92
CA CYS A 254 0.90 -3.13 8.15
C CYS A 254 0.84 -4.00 6.87
N SER A 255 1.99 -4.30 6.24
CA SER A 255 2.04 -5.12 5.01
C SER A 255 1.46 -6.53 5.15
N ALA A 256 1.35 -7.06 6.37
CA ALA A 256 0.74 -8.37 6.61
C ALA A 256 -0.74 -8.41 6.16
N CYS A 257 -1.46 -7.28 6.26
CA CYS A 257 -2.86 -7.15 5.85
C CYS A 257 -3.07 -6.13 4.72
N HIS A 258 -2.29 -5.04 4.67
CA HIS A 258 -2.33 -3.98 3.65
C HIS A 258 -1.53 -4.30 2.38
N LYS A 259 -1.51 -5.60 2.03
CA LYS A 259 -1.14 -6.15 0.74
C LYS A 259 -1.93 -7.45 0.57
N ALA A 260 -2.41 -7.69 -0.64
CA ALA A 260 -3.15 -8.89 -0.97
C ALA A 260 -2.90 -9.34 -2.41
N ASN A 261 -2.96 -10.65 -2.61
CA ASN A 261 -3.00 -11.32 -3.90
C ASN A 261 -4.22 -12.25 -3.95
N LEU A 262 -4.59 -12.70 -5.15
CA LEU A 262 -5.56 -13.77 -5.36
C LEU A 262 -4.76 -15.00 -5.81
N PRO A 263 -4.54 -16.00 -4.95
CA PRO A 263 -3.75 -17.17 -5.30
C PRO A 263 -4.57 -18.20 -6.09
N ASN A 264 -3.92 -19.07 -6.85
CA ASN A 264 -4.59 -20.12 -7.65
C ASN A 264 -5.61 -20.96 -6.84
N PRO A 265 -5.34 -21.40 -5.59
CA PRO A 265 -6.34 -22.11 -4.77
C PRO A 265 -7.55 -21.30 -4.30
N LEU A 266 -7.67 -20.02 -4.69
CA LEU A 266 -8.86 -19.19 -4.47
C LEU A 266 -9.66 -18.98 -5.77
N ASN A 267 -8.96 -18.72 -6.89
CA ASN A 267 -9.56 -18.29 -8.16
C ASN A 267 -9.51 -19.36 -9.29
N ASP A 268 -8.97 -20.55 -9.01
CA ASP A 268 -8.74 -21.67 -9.94
C ASP A 268 -7.90 -21.33 -11.20
N TYR A 269 -7.25 -20.16 -11.20
CA TYR A 269 -6.59 -19.56 -12.35
C TYR A 269 -5.09 -19.38 -12.06
N LYS A 270 -4.68 -18.31 -11.36
CA LYS A 270 -3.26 -17.96 -11.13
C LYS A 270 -3.09 -16.96 -10.00
N PHE A 271 -1.85 -16.65 -9.63
CA PHE A 271 -1.57 -15.49 -8.77
C PHE A 271 -1.86 -14.18 -9.51
N ILE A 272 -2.74 -13.36 -8.93
CA ILE A 272 -3.03 -11.99 -9.36
C ILE A 272 -2.72 -11.06 -8.18
N ARG A 273 -2.02 -9.94 -8.38
CA ARG A 273 -1.87 -8.91 -7.32
C ARG A 273 -3.23 -8.22 -7.14
N ALA A 274 -3.82 -8.27 -5.94
CA ALA A 274 -5.16 -7.75 -5.68
C ALA A 274 -5.13 -6.27 -5.29
N PHE A 275 -4.33 -5.94 -4.27
CA PHE A 275 -3.94 -4.56 -3.95
C PHE A 275 -2.60 -4.57 -3.21
N THR A 276 -1.83 -3.50 -3.37
CA THR A 276 -0.40 -3.47 -3.01
C THR A 276 -0.01 -2.17 -2.31
N ALA A 277 -0.82 -1.69 -1.37
CA ALA A 277 -0.61 -0.40 -0.70
C ALA A 277 0.75 -0.27 0.00
N TYR A 278 1.28 -1.35 0.59
CA TYR A 278 2.65 -1.38 1.11
C TYR A 278 3.71 -1.19 0.01
N ASP A 279 3.58 -1.86 -1.14
CA ASP A 279 4.53 -1.72 -2.25
C ASP A 279 4.46 -0.31 -2.87
N GLU A 280 3.26 0.29 -2.92
CA GLU A 280 3.04 1.67 -3.38
C GLU A 280 3.66 2.68 -2.40
N TRP A 281 3.51 2.47 -1.08
CA TRP A 281 4.20 3.26 -0.06
C TRP A 281 5.73 3.14 -0.19
N GLN A 282 6.25 1.93 -0.40
CA GLN A 282 7.68 1.68 -0.61
C GLN A 282 8.22 2.34 -1.90
N ASN A 283 7.37 2.51 -2.91
CA ASN A 283 7.68 3.24 -4.14
C ASN A 283 7.51 4.77 -3.98
N SER A 284 6.88 5.24 -2.90
CA SER A 284 6.62 6.67 -2.65
C SER A 284 7.79 7.40 -2.01
N LYS A 285 7.78 8.73 -2.14
CA LYS A 285 8.74 9.66 -1.50
C LYS A 285 8.84 9.54 0.02
N PHE A 286 7.75 9.11 0.68
CA PHE A 286 7.66 9.01 2.13
C PHE A 286 8.38 7.79 2.71
N SER A 287 8.74 6.81 1.87
CA SER A 287 9.51 5.64 2.31
C SER A 287 11.01 5.92 2.40
N GLN A 288 11.52 6.89 1.64
CA GLN A 288 12.96 7.05 1.35
C GLN A 288 13.65 5.73 0.90
N ARG A 289 12.90 4.81 0.26
CA ARG A 289 13.40 3.54 -0.30
C ARG A 289 13.52 3.57 -1.83
N ASN A 290 12.76 4.43 -2.49
CA ASN A 290 12.78 4.61 -3.94
C ASN A 290 13.42 5.96 -4.34
N PRO A 291 14.56 5.99 -5.07
CA PRO A 291 15.14 7.22 -5.60
C PRO A 291 14.37 7.81 -6.78
N LEU A 292 13.47 7.05 -7.41
CA LEU A 292 12.82 7.40 -8.69
C LEU A 292 11.54 8.25 -8.52
N THR A 293 11.42 8.94 -7.39
CA THR A 293 10.29 9.82 -7.05
C THR A 293 10.47 11.22 -7.65
N PHE A 294 9.38 11.88 -8.06
CA PHE A 294 9.44 13.22 -8.67
C PHE A 294 9.56 14.37 -7.65
N TYR A 295 9.34 14.08 -6.37
CA TYR A 295 9.36 15.02 -5.26
C TYR A 295 9.92 14.30 -4.04
N GLN A 296 10.69 15.00 -3.21
CA GLN A 296 11.21 14.47 -1.95
C GLN A 296 10.24 14.72 -0.78
N ALA A 297 10.40 13.98 0.31
CA ALA A 297 9.72 14.17 1.58
C ALA A 297 10.54 13.54 2.73
N ASP A 298 10.23 13.93 3.97
CA ASP A 298 10.73 13.24 5.16
C ASP A 298 10.16 11.82 5.26
N PHE A 299 10.93 10.92 5.88
CA PHE A 299 10.50 9.55 6.14
C PHE A 299 9.27 9.50 7.05
N THR A 300 8.22 8.79 6.62
CA THR A 300 7.08 8.46 7.48
C THR A 300 6.51 7.09 7.16
N THR A 301 6.17 6.33 8.21
CA THR A 301 5.56 5.01 8.11
C THR A 301 4.04 5.10 7.94
N CYS A 302 3.40 3.97 7.64
CA CYS A 302 1.93 3.85 7.67
C CYS A 302 1.33 4.36 9.00
N GLN A 303 1.98 4.04 10.12
CA GLN A 303 1.62 4.51 11.46
C GLN A 303 1.78 6.03 11.62
N GLY A 304 2.81 6.64 11.01
CA GLY A 304 3.00 8.09 11.03
C GLY A 304 1.89 8.87 10.31
N CYS A 305 1.21 8.24 9.34
CA CYS A 305 0.06 8.82 8.64
C CYS A 305 -1.28 8.51 9.31
N HIS A 306 -1.53 7.24 9.69
CA HIS A 306 -2.86 6.76 10.12
C HIS A 306 -2.99 6.50 11.64
N MET A 307 -1.89 6.37 12.37
CA MET A 307 -1.85 6.24 13.84
C MET A 307 -1.16 7.46 14.48
N LYS A 308 -1.38 8.64 13.89
CA LYS A 308 -0.88 9.92 14.39
C LYS A 308 -1.12 10.06 15.89
N ARG A 309 -0.18 10.69 16.58
CA ARG A 309 -0.30 10.87 18.04
C ARG A 309 -1.43 11.87 18.34
N ALA A 310 -2.38 11.43 19.15
CA ALA A 310 -3.52 12.22 19.61
C ALA A 310 -3.44 12.38 21.14
N SER A 311 -4.05 13.44 21.66
CA SER A 311 -4.40 13.51 23.08
C SER A 311 -5.46 12.47 23.43
N ASN A 312 -5.50 12.05 24.69
CA ASN A 312 -6.55 11.21 25.24
C ASN A 312 -7.51 12.05 26.10
N ALA A 313 -8.82 11.85 25.89
CA ALA A 313 -9.88 12.41 26.74
C ALA A 313 -10.30 11.42 27.83
N LEU A 314 -10.18 10.13 27.55
CA LEU A 314 -10.41 9.03 28.49
C LEU A 314 -9.08 8.57 29.14
N PRO A 315 -9.13 7.81 30.25
CA PRO A 315 -7.94 7.22 30.85
C PRO A 315 -7.13 6.35 29.86
N GLU A 316 -5.82 6.56 29.83
CA GLU A 316 -4.90 5.85 28.94
C GLU A 316 -3.50 5.77 29.57
N PRO A 317 -3.21 4.75 30.41
CA PRO A 317 -1.91 4.59 31.08
C PRO A 317 -0.72 4.38 30.12
N GLY A 318 -0.97 4.00 28.86
CA GLY A 318 0.05 3.94 27.81
C GLY A 318 0.45 5.30 27.22
N ALA A 319 -0.25 6.38 27.59
CA ALA A 319 0.06 7.72 27.11
C ALA A 319 1.44 8.21 27.57
N LYS A 320 2.10 9.00 26.73
CA LYS A 320 3.40 9.63 26.98
C LYS A 320 3.30 11.09 26.56
N ASN A 321 3.66 12.01 27.47
CA ASN A 321 3.54 13.46 27.28
C ASN A 321 2.11 13.85 26.84
N GLY A 322 1.09 13.36 27.57
CA GLY A 322 -0.33 13.66 27.30
C GLY A 322 -0.87 13.16 25.96
N THR A 323 -0.15 12.26 25.27
CA THR A 323 -0.56 11.73 23.96
C THR A 323 -0.32 10.22 23.83
N PHE A 324 -0.99 9.57 22.91
CA PHE A 324 -0.79 8.15 22.55
C PHE A 324 -0.96 7.97 21.03
N ALA A 325 -0.60 6.80 20.48
CA ALA A 325 -0.81 6.53 19.05
C ALA A 325 -2.29 6.24 18.79
N SER A 326 -2.96 7.03 17.94
CA SER A 326 -4.40 6.92 17.74
C SER A 326 -4.79 5.56 17.15
N HIS A 327 -5.86 4.99 17.71
CA HIS A 327 -6.49 3.74 17.25
C HIS A 327 -7.76 4.03 16.42
N ARG A 328 -7.82 5.20 15.75
CA ARG A 328 -8.91 5.55 14.82
C ARG A 328 -8.65 5.12 13.38
N TRP A 329 -7.37 5.03 12.98
CA TRP A 329 -6.95 4.74 11.59
C TRP A 329 -7.73 5.58 10.55
N THR A 330 -7.72 6.90 10.73
CA THR A 330 -8.38 7.82 9.80
C THR A 330 -7.79 7.69 8.40
N ALA A 331 -8.68 7.55 7.42
CA ALA A 331 -8.41 7.12 6.05
C ALA A 331 -9.66 7.43 5.20
N GLY A 332 -9.96 6.63 4.17
CA GLY A 332 -11.16 6.79 3.34
C GLY A 332 -12.47 6.24 3.94
N ASN A 333 -12.48 5.53 5.07
CA ASN A 333 -13.69 4.82 5.51
C ASN A 333 -14.74 5.74 6.18
N THR A 334 -15.66 6.25 5.37
CA THR A 334 -16.90 6.92 5.82
C THR A 334 -18.05 5.93 6.04
N ALA A 335 -18.08 4.80 5.33
CA ALA A 335 -19.24 3.90 5.30
C ALA A 335 -19.51 3.15 6.62
N VAL A 336 -18.48 2.70 7.32
CA VAL A 336 -18.63 1.99 8.62
C VAL A 336 -19.10 2.92 9.74
N PRO A 337 -18.48 4.09 9.99
CA PRO A 337 -18.96 4.98 11.03
C PRO A 337 -20.33 5.59 10.68
N PHE A 338 -20.66 5.79 9.40
CA PHE A 338 -22.01 6.15 8.98
C PHE A 338 -23.03 5.05 9.30
N TYR A 339 -22.78 3.81 8.88
CA TYR A 339 -23.72 2.67 9.06
C TYR A 339 -24.01 2.35 10.54
N TYR A 340 -23.01 2.45 11.43
CA TYR A 340 -23.19 2.21 12.87
C TYR A 340 -23.48 3.46 13.70
N GLY A 341 -23.61 4.64 13.10
CA GLY A 341 -23.90 5.90 13.81
C GLY A 341 -22.74 6.43 14.68
N PHE A 342 -21.49 6.06 14.36
CA PHE A 342 -20.30 6.53 15.06
C PHE A 342 -19.89 7.94 14.59
N SER A 343 -20.70 8.95 14.96
CA SER A 343 -20.55 10.35 14.51
C SER A 343 -19.12 10.89 14.67
N GLU A 344 -18.50 10.73 15.85
CA GLU A 344 -17.16 11.23 16.14
C GLU A 344 -16.08 10.66 15.17
N GLN A 345 -16.21 9.39 14.77
CA GLN A 345 -15.29 8.79 13.79
C GLN A 345 -15.61 9.23 12.37
N LEU A 346 -16.88 9.43 12.02
CA LEU A 346 -17.28 9.96 10.71
C LEU A 346 -16.76 11.40 10.54
N GLU A 347 -16.96 12.24 11.55
CA GLU A 347 -16.46 13.63 11.61
C GLU A 347 -14.94 13.67 11.45
N LYS A 348 -14.19 12.87 12.24
CA LYS A 348 -12.72 12.81 12.15
C LYS A 348 -12.21 12.22 10.83
N THR A 349 -12.95 11.31 10.19
CA THR A 349 -12.64 10.85 8.84
C THR A 349 -12.85 11.96 7.80
N VAL A 350 -13.96 12.70 7.88
CA VAL A 350 -14.26 13.82 6.95
C VAL A 350 -13.27 14.97 7.15
N GLU A 351 -12.93 15.30 8.40
CA GLU A 351 -11.89 16.27 8.76
C GLU A 351 -10.53 15.85 8.16
N PHE A 352 -10.10 14.61 8.38
CA PHE A 352 -8.86 14.06 7.81
C PHE A 352 -8.84 14.24 6.28
N LEU A 353 -9.88 13.75 5.59
CA LEU A 353 -9.98 13.77 4.12
C LEU A 353 -9.92 15.20 3.54
N LYS A 354 -10.54 16.19 4.20
CA LYS A 354 -10.56 17.59 3.76
C LYS A 354 -9.30 18.39 4.13
N THR A 355 -8.73 18.15 5.31
CA THR A 355 -7.64 19.00 5.85
C THR A 355 -6.23 18.50 5.47
N GLY A 356 -6.09 17.24 5.06
CA GLY A 356 -4.78 16.61 4.85
C GLY A 356 -3.96 17.11 3.65
N ASN A 357 -4.48 18.03 2.83
CA ASN A 357 -3.80 18.58 1.64
C ASN A 357 -3.26 17.46 0.72
N TYR A 358 -4.08 16.43 0.51
CA TYR A 358 -3.70 15.20 -0.18
C TYR A 358 -3.50 15.39 -1.67
N LEU A 359 -4.35 16.23 -2.27
CA LEU A 359 -4.42 16.48 -3.70
C LEU A 359 -4.23 17.97 -3.99
N ASN A 360 -3.69 18.28 -5.17
CA ASN A 360 -3.85 19.61 -5.77
C ASN A 360 -4.65 19.47 -7.07
N VAL A 361 -5.66 20.32 -7.22
CA VAL A 361 -6.45 20.50 -8.44
C VAL A 361 -5.96 21.80 -9.08
N ASP A 362 -5.49 21.75 -10.32
CA ASP A 362 -5.10 22.94 -11.08
C ASP A 362 -5.82 22.97 -12.42
N LEU A 363 -6.64 24.01 -12.61
CA LEU A 363 -7.09 24.45 -13.92
C LEU A 363 -5.87 25.10 -14.58
N PHE A 364 -5.03 24.29 -15.23
CA PHE A 364 -3.66 24.64 -15.58
C PHE A 364 -3.55 25.46 -16.86
N ALA A 365 -4.25 25.03 -17.92
CA ALA A 365 -4.16 25.62 -19.26
C ALA A 365 -5.49 25.59 -20.00
N ILE A 366 -5.62 26.44 -21.02
CA ILE A 366 -6.64 26.27 -22.06
C ILE A 366 -6.03 26.19 -23.46
N ARG A 367 -6.77 25.59 -24.39
CA ARG A 367 -6.55 25.61 -25.83
C ARG A 367 -7.88 25.91 -26.52
N LYS A 368 -7.87 26.67 -27.62
CA LYS A 368 -9.07 26.89 -28.44
C LYS A 368 -9.07 25.90 -29.60
N ALA A 369 -10.24 25.44 -30.05
CA ALA A 369 -10.34 24.34 -31.02
C ALA A 369 -9.65 24.61 -32.39
N ASN A 370 -9.40 25.89 -32.73
CA ASN A 370 -8.73 26.32 -33.96
C ASN A 370 -7.35 26.97 -33.69
N ASP A 371 -6.73 26.71 -32.53
CA ASP A 371 -5.47 27.32 -32.10
C ASP A 371 -4.56 26.24 -31.49
N ASP A 372 -3.45 25.92 -32.16
CA ASP A 372 -2.47 24.95 -31.65
C ASP A 372 -1.72 25.48 -30.40
N LYS A 373 -1.78 26.79 -30.12
CA LYS A 373 -1.06 27.39 -29.00
C LYS A 373 -1.75 27.10 -27.68
N LEU A 374 -1.04 26.39 -26.81
CA LEU A 374 -1.45 26.22 -25.42
C LEU A 374 -1.29 27.55 -24.64
N ILE A 375 -2.38 27.99 -23.99
CA ILE A 375 -2.39 29.15 -23.09
C ILE A 375 -2.11 28.63 -21.67
N ALA A 376 -0.85 28.74 -21.24
CA ALA A 376 -0.36 28.12 -20.01
C ALA A 376 0.85 28.85 -19.41
N PRO A 377 0.94 29.00 -18.08
CA PRO A 377 -0.09 28.65 -17.09
C PRO A 377 -1.24 29.67 -17.03
N LEU A 378 -2.46 29.23 -16.71
CA LEU A 378 -3.57 30.14 -16.41
C LEU A 378 -3.28 30.97 -15.16
N GLY A 379 -3.72 32.23 -15.18
CA GLY A 379 -3.33 33.28 -14.23
C GLY A 379 -2.12 34.06 -14.74
N SER A 380 -1.01 33.37 -15.01
CA SER A 380 0.28 33.98 -15.38
C SER A 380 0.41 34.38 -16.87
N THR A 381 -0.53 33.96 -17.72
CA THR A 381 -0.47 34.13 -19.19
C THR A 381 -1.65 34.96 -19.71
N PRO A 382 -1.44 35.98 -20.56
CA PRO A 382 -2.53 36.78 -21.10
C PRO A 382 -3.19 36.10 -22.32
N PHE A 383 -4.51 36.25 -22.48
CA PHE A 383 -5.27 35.70 -23.61
C PHE A 383 -6.61 36.43 -23.85
N THR A 384 -7.30 36.06 -24.93
CA THR A 384 -8.62 36.58 -25.31
C THR A 384 -9.58 35.43 -25.64
N LEU A 385 -10.79 35.48 -25.09
CA LEU A 385 -11.91 34.58 -25.40
C LEU A 385 -13.08 35.34 -26.02
N ALA A 386 -13.79 34.71 -26.95
CA ALA A 386 -15.01 35.24 -27.55
C ALA A 386 -16.25 34.39 -27.22
N PRO A 387 -17.46 34.96 -27.19
CA PRO A 387 -18.70 34.18 -27.28
C PRO A 387 -18.66 33.27 -28.52
N GLY A 388 -19.09 32.01 -28.38
CA GLY A 388 -19.01 31.01 -29.44
C GLY A 388 -17.68 30.23 -29.52
N ASP A 389 -16.60 30.63 -28.83
CA ASP A 389 -15.35 29.87 -28.79
C ASP A 389 -15.58 28.45 -28.24
N ALA A 390 -14.94 27.46 -28.87
CA ALA A 390 -14.79 26.12 -28.30
C ALA A 390 -13.47 26.05 -27.53
N VAL A 391 -13.57 25.79 -26.22
CA VAL A 391 -12.46 25.87 -25.27
C VAL A 391 -12.23 24.50 -24.65
N GLN A 392 -11.00 24.00 -24.78
CA GLN A 392 -10.51 22.81 -24.12
C GLN A 392 -9.65 23.21 -22.91
N VAL A 393 -10.00 22.73 -21.72
CA VAL A 393 -9.35 23.02 -20.44
C VAL A 393 -8.53 21.81 -20.00
N MET A 394 -7.26 22.04 -19.70
CA MET A 394 -6.37 21.05 -19.09
C MET A 394 -6.45 21.15 -17.57
N THR A 395 -7.09 20.15 -16.97
CA THR A 395 -7.23 20.02 -15.51
C THR A 395 -6.22 19.01 -15.02
N VAL A 396 -5.26 19.44 -14.19
CA VAL A 396 -4.19 18.59 -13.65
C VAL A 396 -4.51 18.25 -12.21
N ILE A 397 -4.51 16.96 -11.89
CA ILE A 397 -4.83 16.41 -10.56
C ILE A 397 -3.59 15.73 -10.00
N GLN A 398 -2.89 16.41 -9.07
CA GLN A 398 -1.66 15.91 -8.44
C GLN A 398 -1.99 15.09 -7.19
N ASN A 399 -1.48 13.86 -7.09
CA ASN A 399 -1.37 13.15 -5.82
C ASN A 399 -0.17 13.71 -5.04
N LYS A 400 -0.45 14.66 -4.14
CA LYS A 400 0.54 15.53 -3.49
C LYS A 400 1.10 14.92 -2.20
N ASN A 401 0.24 14.38 -1.34
CA ASN A 401 0.60 13.91 0.00
C ASN A 401 -0.01 12.55 0.41
N ILE A 402 -0.53 11.76 -0.53
CA ILE A 402 -0.92 10.37 -0.25
C ILE A 402 0.32 9.48 -0.38
N GLY A 403 0.51 8.54 0.55
CA GLY A 403 1.64 7.60 0.51
C GLY A 403 1.50 6.51 -0.56
N HIS A 404 0.33 6.37 -1.16
CA HIS A 404 -0.02 5.34 -2.14
C HIS A 404 -0.90 5.97 -3.22
N SER A 405 -1.45 5.15 -4.12
CA SER A 405 -2.42 5.56 -5.15
C SER A 405 -3.66 6.31 -4.62
N LEU A 406 -4.22 7.17 -5.47
CA LEU A 406 -5.62 7.60 -5.45
C LEU A 406 -6.37 6.90 -6.62
N ILE A 407 -7.39 6.08 -6.39
CA ILE A 407 -7.88 5.57 -5.11
C ILE A 407 -7.00 4.44 -4.54
N PRO A 408 -6.88 4.34 -3.20
CA PRO A 408 -6.27 3.18 -2.54
C PRO A 408 -7.07 1.88 -2.76
N GLU A 409 -6.49 0.79 -2.23
CA GLU A 409 -7.08 -0.51 -1.85
C GLU A 409 -8.52 -0.81 -2.30
N VAL A 410 -8.75 -1.97 -2.94
CA VAL A 410 -10.11 -2.41 -3.31
C VAL A 410 -10.81 -1.38 -4.23
N ARG A 411 -10.09 -1.02 -5.29
CA ARG A 411 -10.47 0.01 -6.29
C ARG A 411 -11.78 -0.30 -7.03
N ASP A 412 -12.22 -1.55 -6.97
CA ASP A 412 -13.49 -2.05 -7.48
C ASP A 412 -14.68 -1.79 -6.55
N LEU A 413 -14.49 -1.23 -5.36
CA LEU A 413 -15.57 -0.84 -4.43
C LEU A 413 -15.68 0.67 -4.23
N TYR A 414 -14.55 1.35 -4.12
CA TYR A 414 -14.51 2.78 -3.80
C TYR A 414 -14.68 3.63 -5.07
N GLU A 415 -15.09 4.89 -4.92
CA GLU A 415 -15.32 5.79 -6.05
C GLU A 415 -14.75 7.17 -5.75
N ALA A 416 -13.76 7.61 -6.53
CA ALA A 416 -13.36 9.02 -6.62
C ALA A 416 -13.43 9.47 -8.07
N TRP A 417 -13.87 10.70 -8.30
CA TRP A 417 -14.06 11.26 -9.63
C TRP A 417 -13.82 12.76 -9.65
N VAL A 418 -13.69 13.32 -10.85
CA VAL A 418 -13.74 14.76 -11.04
C VAL A 418 -15.13 15.19 -11.50
N GLU A 419 -15.76 16.02 -10.67
CA GLU A 419 -16.91 16.84 -11.05
C GLU A 419 -16.36 18.13 -11.66
N PHE A 420 -16.78 18.45 -12.88
CA PHE A 420 -16.31 19.60 -13.65
C PHE A 420 -17.52 20.40 -14.16
N VAL A 421 -17.63 21.65 -13.70
CA VAL A 421 -18.79 22.52 -13.95
C VAL A 421 -18.31 23.84 -14.55
N VAL A 422 -19.00 24.31 -15.57
CA VAL A 422 -18.80 25.63 -16.19
C VAL A 422 -20.13 26.39 -16.14
N THR A 423 -20.11 27.61 -15.61
CA THR A 423 -21.29 28.50 -15.52
C THR A 423 -21.05 29.84 -16.19
N ASP A 424 -22.15 30.50 -16.60
CA ASP A 424 -22.13 31.90 -17.03
C ASP A 424 -22.13 32.88 -15.84
N SER A 425 -22.13 34.18 -16.13
CA SER A 425 -22.16 35.24 -15.11
C SER A 425 -23.44 35.31 -14.27
N ASN A 426 -24.50 34.58 -14.65
CA ASN A 426 -25.75 34.44 -13.90
C ASN A 426 -25.81 33.14 -13.08
N GLY A 427 -24.79 32.27 -13.18
CA GLY A 427 -24.76 30.93 -12.58
C GLY A 427 -25.48 29.85 -13.39
N LYS A 428 -25.91 30.13 -14.63
CA LYS A 428 -26.49 29.12 -15.54
C LYS A 428 -25.38 28.18 -16.01
N GLU A 429 -25.60 26.88 -15.92
CA GLU A 429 -24.65 25.88 -16.43
C GLU A 429 -24.50 25.97 -17.97
N ILE A 430 -23.25 25.97 -18.40
CA ILE A 430 -22.78 25.88 -19.80
C ILE A 430 -22.33 24.46 -20.12
N TYR A 431 -21.67 23.81 -19.16
CA TYR A 431 -21.19 22.43 -19.23
C TYR A 431 -21.12 21.84 -17.82
N HIS A 432 -21.47 20.55 -17.69
CA HIS A 432 -21.39 19.81 -16.43
C HIS A 432 -21.01 18.37 -16.73
N SER A 433 -20.01 17.83 -16.04
CA SER A 433 -19.66 16.40 -16.00
C SER A 433 -19.39 15.97 -14.57
N GLY A 434 -19.74 14.73 -14.21
CA GLY A 434 -19.45 14.17 -12.87
C GLY A 434 -20.47 14.50 -11.78
N PHE A 435 -21.71 14.82 -12.15
CA PHE A 435 -22.82 14.92 -11.20
C PHE A 435 -23.29 13.54 -10.72
N ILE A 436 -24.03 13.52 -9.61
CA ILE A 436 -24.75 12.34 -9.13
C ILE A 436 -26.18 12.38 -9.64
N LYS A 437 -26.63 11.30 -10.28
CA LYS A 437 -27.98 11.14 -10.80
C LYS A 437 -29.00 10.87 -9.67
N PRO A 438 -30.31 11.04 -9.91
CA PRO A 438 -31.35 10.82 -8.89
C PRO A 438 -31.41 9.42 -8.28
N ASP A 439 -30.82 8.41 -8.93
CA ASP A 439 -30.68 7.02 -8.43
C ASP A 439 -29.38 6.80 -7.62
N GLY A 440 -28.61 7.86 -7.35
CA GLY A 440 -27.33 7.83 -6.65
C GLY A 440 -26.14 7.37 -7.51
N MET A 441 -26.36 6.98 -8.77
CA MET A 441 -25.28 6.59 -9.68
C MET A 441 -24.52 7.82 -10.19
N LEU A 442 -23.23 7.66 -10.46
CA LEU A 442 -22.39 8.69 -11.07
C LEU A 442 -22.74 8.87 -12.56
N ASP A 443 -22.62 10.11 -13.07
CA ASP A 443 -22.61 10.43 -14.51
C ASP A 443 -21.57 9.58 -15.25
N GLU A 444 -22.01 8.84 -16.27
CA GLU A 444 -21.18 7.95 -17.09
C GLU A 444 -19.97 8.67 -17.74
N ARG A 445 -20.03 9.99 -17.92
CA ARG A 445 -18.96 10.79 -18.54
C ARG A 445 -17.89 11.27 -17.54
N ALA A 446 -18.00 10.92 -16.27
CA ALA A 446 -17.13 11.40 -15.20
C ALA A 446 -15.73 10.74 -15.24
N HIS A 447 -14.67 11.56 -15.26
CA HIS A 447 -13.30 11.03 -15.10
C HIS A 447 -13.17 10.36 -13.73
N SER A 448 -12.84 9.07 -13.71
CA SER A 448 -12.98 8.24 -12.52
C SER A 448 -11.65 7.61 -12.13
N PHE A 449 -11.12 7.97 -10.96
CA PHE A 449 -9.94 7.34 -10.38
C PHE A 449 -10.35 5.97 -9.83
N THR A 450 -10.29 4.94 -10.67
CA THR A 450 -10.75 3.58 -10.36
C THR A 450 -10.05 2.57 -11.26
N ASN A 451 -10.35 1.28 -11.08
CA ASN A 451 -10.04 0.26 -12.07
C ASN A 451 -11.26 -0.62 -12.36
N ARG A 452 -11.23 -1.31 -13.51
CA ARG A 452 -12.34 -2.16 -13.97
C ARG A 452 -11.90 -3.62 -14.11
N PRO A 453 -11.84 -4.40 -13.01
CA PRO A 453 -11.58 -5.83 -13.08
C PRO A 453 -12.72 -6.58 -13.78
N VAL A 454 -12.37 -7.46 -14.71
CA VAL A 454 -13.31 -8.24 -15.53
C VAL A 454 -13.12 -9.73 -15.33
N ASN A 455 -14.20 -10.49 -15.49
CA ASN A 455 -14.19 -11.95 -15.47
C ASN A 455 -13.98 -12.55 -16.88
N THR A 456 -14.03 -13.87 -16.99
CA THR A 456 -13.92 -14.66 -18.24
C THR A 456 -14.99 -14.34 -19.28
N ASP A 457 -16.11 -13.76 -18.89
CA ASP A 457 -17.24 -13.48 -19.78
C ASP A 457 -17.11 -12.08 -20.44
N GLY A 458 -16.04 -11.35 -20.11
CA GLY A 458 -15.88 -9.95 -20.46
C GLY A 458 -16.95 -9.08 -19.80
N VAL A 459 -17.20 -9.31 -18.50
CA VAL A 459 -18.16 -8.58 -17.66
C VAL A 459 -17.44 -8.02 -16.42
N PHE A 460 -17.78 -6.79 -16.02
CA PHE A 460 -17.25 -6.12 -14.83
C PHE A 460 -17.64 -6.84 -13.53
N VAL A 461 -16.68 -7.03 -12.62
CA VAL A 461 -16.90 -7.67 -11.32
C VAL A 461 -17.53 -6.66 -10.33
N ASP A 462 -18.78 -6.27 -10.60
CA ASP A 462 -19.51 -5.19 -9.90
C ASP A 462 -19.80 -5.45 -8.40
N ASN A 463 -19.61 -6.68 -7.96
CA ASN A 463 -20.05 -7.22 -6.67
C ASN A 463 -18.91 -7.86 -5.86
N HIS A 464 -17.66 -7.44 -6.11
CA HIS A 464 -16.47 -7.85 -5.35
C HIS A 464 -16.28 -9.38 -5.23
N LYS A 465 -16.72 -10.13 -6.26
CA LYS A 465 -16.39 -11.55 -6.44
C LYS A 465 -14.93 -11.70 -6.87
N VAL A 466 -13.98 -11.34 -6.01
CA VAL A 466 -12.57 -11.21 -6.38
C VAL A 466 -11.99 -12.47 -7.03
N TRP A 467 -12.44 -13.65 -6.62
CA TRP A 467 -12.03 -14.94 -7.19
C TRP A 467 -12.49 -15.19 -8.63
N THR A 468 -13.33 -14.33 -9.22
CA THR A 468 -13.70 -14.37 -10.64
C THR A 468 -12.91 -13.41 -11.51
N ILE A 469 -12.09 -12.51 -10.93
CA ILE A 469 -11.28 -11.54 -11.67
C ILE A 469 -10.21 -12.29 -12.47
N HIS A 470 -10.16 -12.04 -13.79
CA HIS A 470 -9.18 -12.62 -14.71
C HIS A 470 -8.29 -11.57 -15.39
N SER A 471 -8.81 -10.35 -15.58
CA SER A 471 -8.08 -9.21 -16.17
C SER A 471 -8.58 -7.89 -15.59
N VAL A 472 -7.95 -6.78 -15.97
CA VAL A 472 -8.39 -5.40 -15.69
C VAL A 472 -8.50 -4.66 -17.02
N ALA A 473 -9.61 -3.96 -17.25
CA ALA A 473 -9.88 -3.26 -18.51
C ALA A 473 -9.17 -1.90 -18.61
N TYR A 474 -9.15 -1.14 -17.52
CA TYR A 474 -8.28 0.03 -17.33
C TYR A 474 -8.07 0.27 -15.83
N ASP A 475 -7.03 1.04 -15.47
CA ASP A 475 -6.75 1.54 -14.12
C ASP A 475 -6.27 2.99 -14.24
N ASN A 476 -7.10 3.94 -13.81
CA ASN A 476 -6.87 5.39 -13.93
C ASN A 476 -6.37 5.99 -12.60
N THR A 477 -5.68 5.21 -11.76
CA THR A 477 -5.26 5.68 -10.43
C THR A 477 -3.95 6.49 -10.41
N VAL A 478 -3.99 7.63 -9.71
CA VAL A 478 -2.85 8.56 -9.60
C VAL A 478 -1.90 8.06 -8.51
N GLN A 479 -0.75 7.54 -8.92
CA GLN A 479 0.29 7.03 -8.01
C GLN A 479 0.91 8.14 -7.14
N ALA A 480 1.48 7.75 -5.99
CA ALA A 480 2.03 8.69 -5.01
C ALA A 480 3.08 9.64 -5.62
N GLY A 481 2.82 10.96 -5.58
CA GLY A 481 3.71 11.97 -6.16
C GLY A 481 3.61 12.15 -7.67
N ARG A 482 2.66 11.50 -8.36
CA ARG A 482 2.36 11.71 -9.79
C ARG A 482 1.12 12.60 -9.99
N SER A 483 0.76 12.87 -11.26
CA SER A 483 -0.41 13.68 -11.62
C SER A 483 -1.18 13.06 -12.80
N SER A 484 -2.50 13.19 -12.82
CA SER A 484 -3.33 12.94 -14.02
C SER A 484 -3.61 14.25 -14.76
N LEU A 485 -3.80 14.18 -16.08
CA LEU A 485 -4.21 15.29 -16.95
C LEU A 485 -5.55 14.96 -17.62
N ILE A 486 -6.59 15.66 -17.19
CA ILE A 486 -7.96 15.48 -17.68
C ILE A 486 -8.28 16.64 -18.61
N ARG A 487 -8.80 16.36 -19.80
CA ARG A 487 -9.15 17.37 -20.80
C ARG A 487 -10.67 17.50 -20.86
N TYR A 488 -11.21 18.66 -20.54
CA TYR A 488 -12.63 18.98 -20.69
C TYR A 488 -12.82 19.97 -21.83
N GLU A 489 -13.82 19.79 -22.69
CA GLU A 489 -14.07 20.65 -23.85
C GLU A 489 -15.54 21.03 -23.95
N PHE A 490 -15.80 22.33 -24.01
CA PHE A 490 -17.13 22.93 -24.08
C PHE A 490 -17.14 24.10 -25.07
N ARG A 491 -18.34 24.55 -25.47
CA ARG A 491 -18.51 25.77 -26.26
C ARG A 491 -19.13 26.88 -25.42
N ILE A 492 -18.52 28.05 -25.42
CA ILE A 492 -19.10 29.25 -24.82
C ILE A 492 -20.34 29.64 -25.64
N PRO A 493 -21.53 29.84 -25.03
CA PRO A 493 -22.73 30.20 -25.79
C PRO A 493 -22.53 31.50 -26.58
N PRO A 494 -22.97 31.60 -27.85
CA PRO A 494 -22.84 32.83 -28.64
C PRO A 494 -23.53 34.05 -28.03
N GLU A 495 -24.56 33.83 -27.21
CA GLU A 495 -25.31 34.85 -26.47
C GLU A 495 -24.71 35.21 -25.10
N ALA A 496 -23.64 34.54 -24.66
CA ALA A 496 -23.05 34.70 -23.34
C ALA A 496 -22.50 36.12 -23.10
N LYS A 497 -22.70 36.62 -21.87
CA LYS A 497 -22.28 37.96 -21.42
C LYS A 497 -21.59 37.87 -20.06
N GLY A 498 -20.68 38.80 -19.79
CA GLY A 498 -19.83 38.75 -18.60
C GLY A 498 -18.76 37.65 -18.70
N ALA A 499 -18.26 37.20 -17.55
CA ALA A 499 -17.29 36.12 -17.48
C ALA A 499 -17.95 34.73 -17.41
N VAL A 500 -17.18 33.68 -17.71
CA VAL A 500 -17.53 32.28 -17.44
C VAL A 500 -16.72 31.76 -16.25
N THR A 501 -17.33 30.96 -15.37
CA THR A 501 -16.65 30.39 -14.20
C THR A 501 -16.54 28.88 -14.32
N ILE A 502 -15.32 28.37 -14.23
CA ILE A 502 -14.97 26.96 -14.32
C ILE A 502 -14.62 26.48 -12.91
N THR A 503 -15.21 25.37 -12.47
CA THR A 503 -14.86 24.69 -11.20
C THR A 503 -14.62 23.21 -11.44
N ALA A 504 -13.51 22.69 -10.90
CA ALA A 504 -13.23 21.27 -10.81
C ALA A 504 -13.17 20.84 -9.34
N ARG A 505 -13.83 19.74 -8.98
CA ARG A 505 -13.83 19.14 -7.64
C ARG A 505 -13.41 17.68 -7.74
N VAL A 506 -12.49 17.22 -6.90
CA VAL A 506 -12.27 15.78 -6.69
C VAL A 506 -13.18 15.33 -5.56
N ASN A 507 -14.21 14.58 -5.91
CA ASN A 507 -15.15 13.99 -4.96
C ASN A 507 -14.78 12.53 -4.67
N TYR A 508 -15.18 12.04 -3.50
CA TYR A 508 -14.96 10.66 -3.08
C TYR A 508 -16.12 10.12 -2.23
N ARG A 509 -16.50 8.85 -2.46
CA ARG A 509 -17.29 8.05 -1.51
C ARG A 509 -16.65 6.68 -1.28
N HIS A 510 -16.74 6.20 -0.05
CA HIS A 510 -16.08 4.96 0.34
C HIS A 510 -16.67 3.73 -0.35
N LEU A 511 -17.95 3.73 -0.70
CA LEU A 511 -18.57 2.66 -1.49
C LEU A 511 -19.44 3.29 -2.58
N ARG A 512 -19.30 2.80 -3.81
CA ARG A 512 -20.11 3.20 -4.96
C ARG A 512 -21.55 2.71 -4.88
N GLN A 513 -22.45 3.41 -5.57
CA GLN A 513 -23.89 3.14 -5.52
C GLN A 513 -24.25 1.73 -6.00
N SER A 514 -23.67 1.21 -7.08
CA SER A 514 -24.02 -0.14 -7.57
C SER A 514 -23.71 -1.22 -6.53
N TYR A 515 -22.59 -1.10 -5.81
CA TYR A 515 -22.25 -2.02 -4.74
C TYR A 515 -23.14 -1.85 -3.50
N LEU A 516 -23.49 -0.63 -3.11
CA LEU A 516 -24.44 -0.40 -2.01
C LEU A 516 -25.83 -0.96 -2.35
N ASN A 517 -26.31 -0.77 -3.59
CA ASN A 517 -27.52 -1.40 -4.12
C ASN A 517 -27.44 -2.94 -4.05
N ASN A 518 -26.28 -3.54 -4.33
CA ASN A 518 -26.03 -4.98 -4.22
C ASN A 518 -25.99 -5.48 -2.75
N VAL A 519 -25.78 -4.60 -1.77
CA VAL A 519 -25.71 -4.95 -0.33
C VAL A 519 -27.05 -4.74 0.39
N PHE A 520 -27.82 -3.71 0.03
CA PHE A 520 -29.05 -3.32 0.74
C PHE A 520 -30.35 -3.38 -0.09
N GLY A 521 -30.26 -3.61 -1.41
CA GLY A 521 -31.33 -3.24 -2.35
C GLY A 521 -31.25 -1.75 -2.72
N LYS A 522 -32.08 -1.29 -3.66
CA LYS A 522 -32.02 0.11 -4.15
C LYS A 522 -32.50 1.15 -3.14
N ASP A 523 -33.41 0.75 -2.25
CA ASP A 523 -34.11 1.66 -1.33
C ASP A 523 -33.30 1.87 -0.03
N HIS A 524 -32.09 2.42 -0.15
CA HIS A 524 -31.22 2.75 0.99
C HIS A 524 -30.87 4.25 1.05
N VAL A 525 -30.50 4.73 2.24
CA VAL A 525 -30.04 6.12 2.44
C VAL A 525 -28.75 6.41 1.68
N ALA A 526 -28.61 7.61 1.10
CA ALA A 526 -27.39 8.01 0.41
C ALA A 526 -26.18 8.00 1.36
N TYR A 527 -25.07 7.39 0.93
CA TYR A 527 -23.84 7.32 1.72
C TYR A 527 -22.97 8.59 1.54
N PRO A 528 -22.15 8.98 2.54
CA PRO A 528 -21.41 10.24 2.51
C PRO A 528 -20.44 10.36 1.33
N ILE A 529 -20.61 11.43 0.55
CA ILE A 529 -19.65 11.94 -0.43
C ILE A 529 -18.84 13.07 0.23
N VAL A 530 -17.54 13.11 -0.05
CA VAL A 530 -16.59 14.09 0.49
C VAL A 530 -15.82 14.72 -0.66
N GLU A 531 -15.94 16.04 -0.83
CA GLU A 531 -15.01 16.83 -1.65
C GLU A 531 -13.63 16.77 -0.97
N LEU A 532 -12.62 16.25 -1.67
CA LEU A 532 -11.24 16.10 -1.19
C LEU A 532 -10.39 17.35 -1.49
N ALA A 533 -10.62 17.97 -2.64
CA ALA A 533 -9.97 19.19 -3.11
C ALA A 533 -10.76 19.79 -4.28
N SER A 534 -10.69 21.10 -4.46
CA SER A 534 -11.33 21.79 -5.58
C SER A 534 -10.51 23.00 -6.06
N ARG A 535 -10.82 23.48 -7.26
CA ARG A 535 -10.25 24.70 -7.85
C ARG A 535 -11.28 25.37 -8.75
N THR A 536 -11.42 26.69 -8.58
CA THR A 536 -12.28 27.54 -9.41
C THR A 536 -11.43 28.61 -10.10
N ARG A 537 -11.73 28.91 -11.37
CA ARG A 537 -11.24 30.10 -12.08
C ARG A 537 -12.38 30.76 -12.84
N THR A 538 -12.41 32.09 -12.83
CA THR A 538 -13.32 32.89 -13.66
C THR A 538 -12.52 33.47 -14.82
N LEU A 539 -12.99 33.26 -16.05
CA LEU A 539 -12.36 33.74 -17.29
C LEU A 539 -13.28 34.77 -17.96
N ASN A 540 -12.77 35.95 -18.28
CA ASN A 540 -13.54 36.98 -18.96
C ASN A 540 -13.83 36.59 -20.41
N LEU A 541 -15.01 36.97 -20.91
CA LEU A 541 -15.21 37.13 -22.36
C LEU A 541 -14.67 38.51 -22.76
N GLY A 542 -13.80 38.54 -23.77
CA GLY A 542 -12.85 39.62 -24.01
C GLY A 542 -11.46 39.31 -23.43
N GLU A 543 -10.78 40.33 -22.93
CA GLU A 543 -9.39 40.24 -22.47
C GLU A 543 -9.25 39.62 -21.07
N ASN A 544 -8.26 38.73 -20.96
CA ASN A 544 -7.78 38.16 -19.71
C ASN A 544 -6.30 38.54 -19.59
N PRO A 545 -5.96 39.61 -18.85
CA PRO A 545 -4.56 40.02 -18.67
C PRO A 545 -3.81 39.01 -17.79
N ALA A 546 -2.48 38.99 -17.90
CA ALA A 546 -1.65 38.26 -16.96
C ALA A 546 -1.73 38.92 -15.57
N GLY A 547 -2.03 38.12 -14.55
CA GLY A 547 -1.99 38.53 -13.15
C GLY A 547 -0.80 37.91 -12.41
N SER A 548 -0.67 38.24 -11.13
CA SER A 548 0.15 37.46 -10.21
C SER A 548 -0.42 36.03 -10.07
N PRO A 549 0.43 35.00 -9.89
CA PRO A 549 -0.04 33.66 -9.52
C PRO A 549 -0.90 33.70 -8.25
N ASP A 550 -1.96 32.90 -8.21
CA ASP A 550 -2.82 32.74 -7.03
C ASP A 550 -2.05 32.00 -5.93
N SER A 551 -2.22 32.41 -4.67
CA SER A 551 -1.59 31.77 -3.51
C SER A 551 -2.02 30.32 -3.28
N HIS A 552 -3.11 29.87 -3.92
CA HIS A 552 -3.58 28.47 -3.91
C HIS A 552 -2.99 27.63 -5.06
N ASP A 553 -2.38 28.24 -6.07
CA ASP A 553 -1.67 27.51 -7.11
C ASP A 553 -0.31 27.01 -6.57
N ASN A 554 0.13 25.84 -7.02
CA ASN A 554 1.54 25.47 -6.88
C ASN A 554 2.39 26.49 -7.67
N ALA A 555 3.66 26.72 -7.30
CA ALA A 555 4.54 27.60 -8.08
C ALA A 555 4.63 27.15 -9.56
N ASP A 556 4.71 28.07 -10.53
CA ASP A 556 4.54 27.74 -11.95
C ASP A 556 5.51 26.66 -12.47
N TRP A 557 6.73 26.56 -11.93
CA TRP A 557 7.65 25.45 -12.25
C TRP A 557 7.11 24.08 -11.80
N MET A 558 6.42 24.01 -10.65
CA MET A 558 5.76 22.78 -10.18
C MET A 558 4.52 22.45 -11.01
N ARG A 559 3.79 23.46 -11.50
CA ARG A 559 2.61 23.27 -12.37
C ARG A 559 3.04 22.66 -13.71
N TRP A 560 4.09 23.21 -14.33
CA TRP A 560 4.73 22.62 -15.51
C TRP A 560 5.29 21.22 -15.24
N ASN A 561 5.86 20.96 -14.04
CA ASN A 561 6.35 19.63 -13.69
C ASN A 561 5.20 18.61 -13.50
N ASN A 562 4.09 19.01 -12.85
CA ASN A 562 2.88 18.17 -12.73
C ASN A 562 2.32 17.81 -14.11
N LEU A 563 2.22 18.79 -15.02
CA LEU A 563 1.79 18.56 -16.40
C LEU A 563 2.76 17.61 -17.15
N GLY A 564 4.07 17.80 -17.00
CA GLY A 564 5.08 16.94 -17.61
C GLY A 564 5.00 15.49 -17.13
N ILE A 565 4.73 15.26 -15.84
CA ILE A 565 4.49 13.92 -15.29
C ILE A 565 3.22 13.33 -15.92
N ALA A 566 2.13 14.10 -16.00
CA ALA A 566 0.88 13.62 -16.55
C ALA A 566 0.98 13.29 -18.07
N TYR A 567 1.71 14.09 -18.84
CA TYR A 567 2.01 13.75 -20.25
C TYR A 567 2.89 12.50 -20.39
N LEU A 568 3.88 12.32 -19.50
CA LEU A 568 4.72 11.13 -19.47
C LEU A 568 3.89 9.86 -19.16
N ASP A 569 2.97 9.95 -18.18
CA ASP A 569 2.06 8.86 -17.82
C ASP A 569 1.04 8.56 -18.93
N GLN A 570 0.72 9.54 -19.77
CA GLN A 570 -0.13 9.40 -20.97
C GLN A 570 0.68 9.20 -22.26
N LEU A 571 1.96 8.81 -22.16
CA LEU A 571 2.89 8.49 -23.26
C LEU A 571 3.11 9.62 -24.30
N GLN A 572 2.73 10.86 -23.98
CA GLN A 572 2.94 12.05 -24.80
C GLN A 572 4.35 12.61 -24.57
N TYR A 573 5.37 11.82 -24.94
CA TYR A 573 6.78 12.11 -24.64
C TYR A 573 7.27 13.48 -25.16
N SER A 574 6.75 13.94 -26.30
CA SER A 574 7.09 15.26 -26.87
C SER A 574 6.59 16.41 -25.99
N ASP A 575 5.36 16.31 -25.51
CA ASP A 575 4.71 17.34 -24.69
C ASP A 575 5.21 17.30 -23.23
N ALA A 576 5.56 16.11 -22.73
CA ALA A 576 6.30 15.94 -21.49
C ALA A 576 7.68 16.62 -21.55
N ILE A 577 8.47 16.42 -22.62
CA ILE A 577 9.75 17.12 -22.81
C ILE A 577 9.54 18.64 -22.89
N GLN A 578 8.51 19.12 -23.60
CA GLN A 578 8.20 20.56 -23.66
C GLN A 578 7.84 21.13 -22.28
N ALA A 579 7.03 20.42 -21.50
CA ALA A 579 6.63 20.83 -20.15
C ALA A 579 7.84 20.86 -19.20
N PHE A 580 8.64 19.80 -19.14
CA PHE A 580 9.88 19.77 -18.35
C PHE A 580 10.92 20.79 -18.85
N SER A 581 10.91 21.14 -20.14
CA SER A 581 11.72 22.24 -20.69
C SER A 581 11.30 23.63 -20.18
N GLN A 582 10.06 23.82 -19.71
CA GLN A 582 9.69 25.05 -18.98
C GLN A 582 10.17 25.00 -17.53
N VAL A 583 10.17 23.81 -16.90
CA VAL A 583 10.70 23.63 -15.53
C VAL A 583 12.16 24.09 -15.44
N ILE A 584 13.03 23.62 -16.33
CA ILE A 584 14.46 24.02 -16.30
C ILE A 584 14.73 25.47 -16.73
N LYS A 585 13.79 26.15 -17.40
CA LYS A 585 13.89 27.61 -17.65
C LYS A 585 13.53 28.42 -16.40
N LEU A 586 12.51 27.98 -15.67
CA LEU A 586 12.06 28.62 -14.42
C LEU A 586 12.95 28.25 -13.22
N ARG A 587 13.64 27.12 -13.28
CA ARG A 587 14.53 26.56 -12.25
C ARG A 587 15.76 25.87 -12.89
N PRO A 588 16.71 26.64 -13.45
CA PRO A 588 17.95 26.08 -14.03
C PRO A 588 18.90 25.45 -12.99
N ASP A 589 18.60 25.65 -11.70
CA ASP A 589 19.27 25.03 -10.55
C ASP A 589 18.67 23.66 -10.17
N TYR A 590 17.49 23.30 -10.67
CA TYR A 590 16.75 22.11 -10.24
C TYR A 590 17.16 20.87 -11.06
N ALA A 591 18.15 20.13 -10.54
CA ALA A 591 18.70 18.91 -11.14
C ALA A 591 17.64 17.92 -11.65
N ASP A 592 16.59 17.63 -10.85
CA ASP A 592 15.56 16.66 -11.25
C ASP A 592 14.72 17.11 -12.45
N GLY A 593 14.65 18.42 -12.75
CA GLY A 593 14.04 18.93 -13.99
C GLY A 593 14.77 18.42 -15.24
N TYR A 594 16.11 18.35 -15.19
CA TYR A 594 16.92 17.73 -16.24
C TYR A 594 16.80 16.20 -16.21
N SER A 595 16.76 15.58 -15.02
CA SER A 595 16.50 14.14 -14.88
C SER A 595 15.15 13.71 -15.45
N ASN A 596 14.13 14.57 -15.42
CA ASN A 596 12.81 14.29 -15.99
C ASN A 596 12.82 14.33 -17.52
N ILE A 597 13.62 15.22 -18.13
CA ILE A 597 13.89 15.18 -19.58
C ILE A 597 14.70 13.92 -19.93
N GLY A 598 15.68 13.53 -19.09
CA GLY A 598 16.43 12.28 -19.23
C GLY A 598 15.53 11.04 -19.24
N LEU A 599 14.71 10.88 -18.21
CA LEU A 599 13.68 9.83 -18.10
C LEU A 599 12.75 9.82 -19.32
N THR A 600 12.20 10.98 -19.71
CA THR A 600 11.25 11.04 -20.85
C THR A 600 11.91 10.62 -22.16
N ASN A 601 13.20 10.88 -22.34
CA ASN A 601 13.96 10.36 -23.49
C ASN A 601 14.26 8.86 -23.37
N ILE A 602 14.45 8.30 -22.18
CA ILE A 602 14.60 6.85 -21.96
C ILE A 602 13.31 6.10 -22.30
N GLU A 603 12.15 6.57 -21.82
CA GLU A 603 10.84 5.97 -22.13
C GLU A 603 10.47 6.12 -23.63
N TRP A 604 10.99 7.16 -24.30
CA TRP A 604 10.87 7.34 -25.76
C TRP A 604 11.97 6.59 -26.56
N GLU A 605 12.74 5.70 -25.92
CA GLU A 605 13.91 4.95 -26.46
C GLU A 605 15.06 5.81 -27.04
N LYS A 606 15.04 7.12 -26.81
CA LYS A 606 16.05 8.11 -27.24
C LYS A 606 17.22 8.21 -26.25
N TYR A 607 17.82 7.08 -25.89
CA TYR A 607 18.92 7.00 -24.90
C TYR A 607 20.07 8.00 -25.15
N ALA A 608 20.44 8.24 -26.41
CA ALA A 608 21.47 9.23 -26.77
C ALA A 608 21.09 10.68 -26.40
N SER A 609 19.80 11.03 -26.46
CA SER A 609 19.27 12.34 -26.07
C SER A 609 19.08 12.46 -24.55
N ALA A 610 18.94 11.35 -23.82
CA ALA A 610 18.81 11.35 -22.37
C ALA A 610 20.12 11.76 -21.66
N ARG A 611 21.27 11.31 -22.17
CA ARG A 611 22.61 11.48 -21.57
C ARG A 611 22.87 12.91 -21.07
N ALA A 612 22.79 13.91 -21.94
CA ALA A 612 23.19 15.28 -21.61
C ALA A 612 22.32 15.93 -20.50
N GLY A 613 21.05 15.53 -20.37
CA GLY A 613 20.20 15.96 -19.26
C GLY A 613 20.60 15.32 -17.93
N LEU A 614 20.99 14.04 -17.96
CA LEU A 614 21.42 13.29 -16.77
C LEU A 614 22.80 13.75 -16.29
N GLU A 615 23.74 13.96 -17.21
CA GLU A 615 25.04 14.56 -16.93
C GLU A 615 24.86 15.98 -16.34
N LYS A 616 23.95 16.80 -16.88
CA LYS A 616 23.66 18.12 -16.32
C LYS A 616 23.01 18.07 -14.93
N ALA A 617 22.17 17.08 -14.64
CA ALA A 617 21.64 16.85 -13.31
C ALA A 617 22.75 16.48 -12.30
N LEU A 618 23.78 15.74 -12.73
CA LEU A 618 24.94 15.39 -11.91
C LEU A 618 25.93 16.55 -11.75
N GLU A 619 26.10 17.44 -12.73
CA GLU A 619 26.86 18.69 -12.53
C GLU A 619 26.24 19.54 -11.40
N LEU A 620 24.90 19.62 -11.35
CA LEU A 620 24.16 20.36 -10.34
C LEU A 620 24.10 19.62 -8.99
N SER A 621 24.16 18.29 -9.00
CA SER A 621 24.04 17.43 -7.83
C SER A 621 24.77 16.10 -8.02
N PRO A 622 26.10 16.04 -7.73
CA PRO A 622 26.96 14.91 -8.12
C PRO A 622 26.59 13.52 -7.58
N ASN A 623 25.75 13.46 -6.53
CA ASN A 623 25.27 12.22 -5.93
C ASN A 623 23.77 11.97 -6.17
N ASN A 624 23.10 12.71 -7.06
CA ASN A 624 21.66 12.56 -7.30
C ASN A 624 21.33 11.12 -7.76
N ALA A 625 20.75 10.32 -6.86
CA ALA A 625 20.47 8.91 -7.10
C ALA A 625 19.48 8.65 -8.26
N ARG A 626 18.58 9.60 -8.55
CA ARG A 626 17.65 9.53 -9.70
C ARG A 626 18.43 9.67 -11.01
N ALA A 627 19.33 10.65 -11.08
CA ALA A 627 20.19 10.88 -12.25
C ALA A 627 21.18 9.73 -12.45
N LEU A 628 21.85 9.26 -11.39
CA LEU A 628 22.76 8.10 -11.43
C LEU A 628 22.06 6.82 -11.93
N TYR A 629 20.86 6.52 -11.43
CA TYR A 629 20.10 5.34 -11.88
C TYR A 629 19.76 5.41 -13.38
N TYR A 630 19.24 6.56 -13.85
CA TYR A 630 18.89 6.71 -15.26
C TYR A 630 20.13 6.79 -16.17
N LEU A 631 21.26 7.33 -15.68
CA LEU A 631 22.53 7.30 -16.41
C LEU A 631 23.03 5.87 -16.56
N ALA A 632 22.98 5.03 -15.51
CA ALA A 632 23.35 3.62 -15.61
C ALA A 632 22.56 2.85 -16.68
N LEU A 633 21.26 3.15 -16.86
CA LEU A 633 20.46 2.57 -17.96
C LEU A 633 20.93 3.03 -19.36
N VAL A 634 21.39 4.28 -19.48
CA VAL A 634 22.00 4.81 -20.72
C VAL A 634 23.39 4.18 -20.96
N GLU A 635 24.20 4.02 -19.91
CA GLU A 635 25.52 3.37 -19.99
C GLU A 635 25.41 1.89 -20.39
N ARG A 636 24.42 1.16 -19.85
CA ARG A 636 24.10 -0.20 -20.32
C ARG A 636 23.82 -0.22 -21.82
N ARG A 637 23.01 0.71 -22.32
CA ARG A 637 22.65 0.79 -23.74
C ARG A 637 23.83 1.22 -24.63
N ALA A 638 24.80 1.96 -24.08
CA ALA A 638 26.07 2.27 -24.73
C ALA A 638 27.10 1.13 -24.66
N GLY A 639 26.92 0.15 -23.77
CA GLY A 639 27.85 -0.96 -23.53
C GLY A 639 28.91 -0.68 -22.45
N HIS A 640 28.81 0.42 -21.70
CA HIS A 640 29.74 0.83 -20.66
C HIS A 640 29.38 0.19 -19.30
N SER A 641 29.32 -1.14 -19.25
CA SER A 641 28.75 -1.88 -18.10
C SER A 641 29.50 -1.70 -16.77
N ASP A 642 30.75 -1.24 -16.76
CA ASP A 642 31.46 -0.92 -15.51
C ASP A 642 30.95 0.39 -14.88
N ALA A 643 30.68 1.41 -15.69
CA ALA A 643 30.09 2.68 -15.23
C ALA A 643 28.65 2.47 -14.72
N GLU A 644 27.87 1.66 -15.44
CA GLU A 644 26.54 1.18 -15.00
C GLU A 644 26.60 0.58 -13.58
N VAL A 645 27.55 -0.32 -13.33
CA VAL A 645 27.73 -0.98 -12.03
C VAL A 645 28.22 0.00 -10.94
N GLU A 646 29.06 0.97 -11.28
CA GLU A 646 29.52 2.00 -10.34
C GLU A 646 28.35 2.91 -9.90
N ASP A 647 27.55 3.39 -10.84
CA ASP A 647 26.43 4.29 -10.55
C ASP A 647 25.29 3.58 -9.81
N LEU A 648 24.95 2.33 -10.17
CA LEU A 648 23.98 1.54 -9.40
C LEU A 648 24.47 1.25 -7.97
N LYS A 649 25.78 1.12 -7.74
CA LYS A 649 26.35 1.05 -6.38
C LYS A 649 26.22 2.36 -5.61
N LYS A 650 26.47 3.52 -6.24
CA LYS A 650 26.23 4.84 -5.63
C LYS A 650 24.75 5.05 -5.27
N VAL A 651 23.83 4.50 -6.07
CA VAL A 651 22.39 4.49 -5.76
C VAL A 651 22.08 3.59 -4.56
N LEU A 652 22.58 2.36 -4.52
CA LEU A 652 22.34 1.44 -3.40
C LEU A 652 23.02 1.86 -2.09
N ALA A 653 24.13 2.58 -2.15
CA ALA A 653 24.77 3.18 -0.98
C ALA A 653 23.88 4.26 -0.32
N GLN A 654 23.01 4.92 -1.08
CA GLN A 654 22.03 5.89 -0.59
C GLN A 654 20.67 5.25 -0.28
N TYR A 655 20.24 4.27 -1.09
CA TYR A 655 18.94 3.59 -1.00
C TYR A 655 19.12 2.06 -0.93
N PRO A 656 19.57 1.47 0.19
CA PRO A 656 19.84 0.03 0.31
C PRO A 656 18.62 -0.88 0.14
N GLN A 657 17.41 -0.30 0.13
CA GLN A 657 16.14 -1.00 -0.09
C GLN A 657 15.49 -0.67 -1.45
N SER A 658 16.21 -0.01 -2.38
CA SER A 658 15.72 0.26 -3.73
C SER A 658 15.60 -1.04 -4.53
N ARG A 659 14.36 -1.47 -4.77
CA ARG A 659 14.06 -2.67 -5.57
C ARG A 659 14.61 -2.56 -6.98
N ASP A 660 14.44 -1.40 -7.59
CA ASP A 660 14.82 -1.16 -8.98
C ASP A 660 16.34 -1.16 -9.14
N ALA A 661 17.08 -0.43 -8.30
CA ALA A 661 18.55 -0.44 -8.38
C ALA A 661 19.15 -1.84 -8.10
N ARG A 662 18.55 -2.66 -7.22
CA ARG A 662 18.97 -4.06 -7.00
C ARG A 662 18.66 -4.96 -8.20
N ARG A 663 17.47 -4.82 -8.79
CA ARG A 663 17.07 -5.56 -9.99
C ARG A 663 18.03 -5.26 -11.14
N GLU A 664 18.32 -3.99 -11.37
CA GLU A 664 19.20 -3.55 -12.44
C GLU A 664 20.64 -3.98 -12.20
N LEU A 665 21.18 -3.87 -10.98
CA LEU A 665 22.54 -4.32 -10.67
C LEU A 665 22.70 -5.85 -10.81
N GLY A 666 21.69 -6.62 -10.42
CA GLY A 666 21.64 -8.07 -10.66
C GLY A 666 21.63 -8.43 -12.15
N ILE A 667 20.97 -7.61 -12.98
CA ILE A 667 21.00 -7.74 -14.45
C ILE A 667 22.40 -7.39 -14.99
N SER A 668 23.04 -6.31 -14.52
CA SER A 668 24.40 -5.92 -14.92
C SER A 668 25.40 -7.05 -14.67
N TYR A 669 25.42 -7.58 -13.44
CA TYR A 669 26.30 -8.69 -13.06
C TYR A 669 26.00 -9.97 -13.86
N TYR A 670 24.73 -10.30 -14.10
CA TYR A 670 24.36 -11.44 -14.93
C TYR A 670 24.89 -11.30 -16.37
N GLN A 671 24.81 -10.10 -16.97
CA GLN A 671 25.35 -9.82 -18.31
C GLN A 671 26.89 -9.89 -18.34
N GLN A 672 27.56 -9.36 -17.30
CA GLN A 672 29.02 -9.46 -17.11
C GLN A 672 29.52 -10.88 -16.79
N ARG A 673 28.63 -11.90 -16.72
CA ARG A 673 28.94 -13.29 -16.33
C ARG A 673 29.50 -13.41 -14.90
N ARG A 674 28.98 -12.61 -13.98
CA ARG A 674 29.30 -12.55 -12.55
C ARG A 674 28.15 -13.15 -11.75
N PRO A 675 28.03 -14.49 -11.69
CA PRO A 675 26.81 -15.15 -11.21
C PRO A 675 26.62 -15.04 -9.70
N GLU A 676 27.69 -14.89 -8.93
CA GLU A 676 27.64 -14.85 -7.47
C GLU A 676 27.08 -13.50 -6.99
N GLU A 677 27.62 -12.38 -7.49
CA GLU A 677 27.06 -11.05 -7.17
C GLU A 677 25.67 -10.85 -7.80
N ALA A 678 25.38 -11.45 -8.96
CA ALA A 678 24.03 -11.45 -9.52
C ALA A 678 23.03 -12.21 -8.62
N MET A 679 23.42 -13.38 -8.08
CA MET A 679 22.60 -14.14 -7.14
C MET A 679 22.35 -13.35 -5.85
N GLU A 680 23.37 -12.74 -5.27
CA GLU A 680 23.26 -11.88 -4.09
C GLU A 680 22.20 -10.78 -4.31
N GLN A 681 22.30 -10.00 -5.39
CA GLN A 681 21.38 -8.89 -5.63
C GLN A 681 19.93 -9.32 -5.88
N PHE A 682 19.69 -10.50 -6.49
CA PHE A 682 18.34 -11.04 -6.63
C PHE A 682 17.83 -11.72 -5.34
N GLU A 683 18.69 -12.32 -4.50
CA GLU A 683 18.31 -12.84 -3.17
C GLU A 683 17.94 -11.67 -2.22
N GLU A 684 18.74 -10.58 -2.20
CA GLU A 684 18.42 -9.36 -1.44
C GLU A 684 17.14 -8.67 -1.95
N LEU A 685 16.90 -8.66 -3.27
CA LEU A 685 15.65 -8.14 -3.85
C LEU A 685 14.43 -8.93 -3.38
N GLN A 686 14.51 -10.26 -3.28
CA GLN A 686 13.39 -11.08 -2.77
C GLN A 686 13.14 -10.92 -1.26
N ALA A 687 14.13 -10.47 -0.49
CA ALA A 687 13.92 -10.08 0.90
C ALA A 687 13.11 -8.77 1.04
N ILE A 688 13.01 -7.96 -0.03
CA ILE A 688 12.33 -6.66 -0.06
C ILE A 688 10.95 -6.76 -0.76
N ASP A 689 10.90 -7.39 -1.94
CA ASP A 689 9.67 -7.80 -2.63
C ASP A 689 9.72 -9.30 -2.99
N PRO A 690 9.12 -10.17 -2.17
CA PRO A 690 8.97 -11.59 -2.46
C PRO A 690 8.14 -11.90 -3.73
N ASP A 691 7.53 -10.89 -4.36
CA ASP A 691 6.77 -10.99 -5.61
C ASP A 691 7.50 -10.43 -6.84
N ASP A 692 8.80 -10.07 -6.76
CA ASP A 692 9.55 -9.58 -7.92
C ASP A 692 9.80 -10.72 -8.94
N LEU A 693 9.15 -10.58 -10.09
CA LEU A 693 9.16 -11.59 -11.16
C LEU A 693 10.54 -11.75 -11.80
N THR A 694 11.31 -10.67 -11.89
CA THR A 694 12.65 -10.65 -12.50
C THR A 694 13.65 -11.35 -11.60
N ALA A 695 13.52 -11.21 -10.27
CA ALA A 695 14.29 -11.99 -9.32
C ALA A 695 13.97 -13.49 -9.41
N HIS A 696 12.68 -13.88 -9.44
CA HIS A 696 12.29 -15.28 -9.61
C HIS A 696 12.85 -15.90 -10.90
N TYR A 697 12.77 -15.18 -12.03
CA TYR A 697 13.29 -15.63 -13.31
C TYR A 697 14.82 -15.82 -13.30
N ASN A 698 15.57 -14.81 -12.88
CA ASN A 698 17.02 -14.86 -12.95
C ASN A 698 17.62 -15.84 -11.92
N LEU A 699 17.08 -15.93 -10.71
CA LEU A 699 17.50 -16.93 -9.74
C LEU A 699 17.22 -18.36 -10.24
N ALA A 700 16.09 -18.62 -10.91
CA ALA A 700 15.84 -19.92 -11.54
C ALA A 700 16.91 -20.28 -12.58
N LEU A 701 17.38 -19.31 -13.37
CA LEU A 701 18.49 -19.51 -14.33
C LEU A 701 19.84 -19.72 -13.64
N LEU A 702 20.16 -18.90 -12.64
CA LEU A 702 21.44 -18.88 -11.92
C LEU A 702 21.61 -20.13 -11.07
N TYR A 703 20.65 -20.47 -10.21
CA TYR A 703 20.65 -21.70 -9.42
C TYR A 703 20.76 -22.95 -10.31
N ARG A 704 20.11 -22.97 -11.48
CA ARG A 704 20.21 -24.09 -12.44
C ARG A 704 21.62 -24.23 -13.01
N ARG A 705 22.32 -23.12 -13.30
CA ARG A 705 23.74 -23.14 -13.73
C ARG A 705 24.67 -23.56 -12.59
N ALA A 706 24.40 -23.13 -11.36
CA ALA A 706 25.12 -23.51 -10.14
C ALA A 706 24.79 -24.93 -9.62
N GLY A 707 23.98 -25.72 -10.35
CA GLY A 707 23.60 -27.08 -9.96
C GLY A 707 22.61 -27.19 -8.79
N MET A 708 22.12 -26.07 -8.24
CA MET A 708 21.18 -25.98 -7.12
C MET A 708 19.74 -26.28 -7.58
N LYS A 709 19.49 -27.53 -8.01
CA LYS A 709 18.26 -27.97 -8.69
C LYS A 709 16.96 -27.62 -7.94
N ASP A 710 16.92 -27.81 -6.63
CA ASP A 710 15.69 -27.60 -5.84
C ASP A 710 15.37 -26.11 -5.67
N LYS A 711 16.37 -25.27 -5.37
CA LYS A 711 16.23 -23.81 -5.41
C LYS A 711 15.77 -23.33 -6.80
N ALA A 712 16.35 -23.89 -7.87
CA ALA A 712 15.98 -23.54 -9.25
C ALA A 712 14.52 -23.92 -9.58
N LYS A 713 14.06 -25.09 -9.10
CA LYS A 713 12.68 -25.58 -9.26
C LYS A 713 11.66 -24.70 -8.52
N ASP A 714 11.95 -24.34 -7.27
CA ASP A 714 11.13 -23.43 -6.46
C ASP A 714 10.97 -22.05 -7.13
N GLN A 715 12.07 -21.42 -7.54
CA GLN A 715 12.02 -20.14 -8.23
C GLN A 715 11.31 -20.22 -9.59
N SER A 716 11.49 -21.32 -10.32
CA SER A 716 10.76 -21.57 -11.58
C SER A 716 9.25 -21.66 -11.34
N ALA A 717 8.82 -22.35 -10.28
CA ALA A 717 7.41 -22.47 -9.91
C ALA A 717 6.82 -21.11 -9.50
N LYS A 718 7.56 -20.30 -8.72
CA LYS A 718 7.16 -18.93 -8.34
C LYS A 718 7.05 -18.02 -9.57
N PHE A 719 8.00 -18.06 -10.50
CA PHE A 719 7.93 -17.33 -11.76
C PHE A 719 6.71 -17.73 -12.61
N VAL A 720 6.48 -19.04 -12.81
CA VAL A 720 5.34 -19.54 -13.60
C VAL A 720 3.99 -19.16 -12.97
N THR A 721 3.90 -19.18 -11.64
CA THR A 721 2.69 -18.78 -10.90
C THR A 721 2.40 -17.28 -10.98
N LYS A 722 3.44 -16.42 -10.92
CA LYS A 722 3.30 -14.95 -10.79
C LYS A 722 3.40 -14.16 -12.09
N LYS A 723 3.93 -14.73 -13.19
CA LYS A 723 4.06 -14.03 -14.48
C LYS A 723 2.70 -13.54 -15.00
N VAL A 724 2.68 -12.46 -15.78
CA VAL A 724 1.47 -12.01 -16.49
C VAL A 724 0.98 -13.09 -17.45
N ASP A 725 -0.34 -13.18 -17.65
CA ASP A 725 -0.93 -14.03 -18.68
C ASP A 725 -1.19 -13.15 -19.91
N PRO A 726 -0.53 -13.40 -21.06
CA PRO A 726 -0.72 -12.61 -22.28
C PRO A 726 -2.11 -12.81 -22.91
N GLY A 727 -2.88 -13.83 -22.52
CA GLY A 727 -4.25 -14.03 -22.98
C GLY A 727 -5.28 -13.19 -22.23
N ALA A 728 -5.03 -12.82 -20.97
CA ALA A 728 -5.99 -12.11 -20.11
C ALA A 728 -6.59 -10.80 -20.72
N PRO A 729 -5.84 -9.97 -21.48
CA PRO A 729 -6.39 -8.75 -22.07
C PRO A 729 -7.54 -8.97 -23.08
N THR A 730 -7.79 -10.19 -23.59
CA THR A 730 -8.95 -10.43 -24.47
C THR A 730 -10.28 -10.13 -23.75
N TYR A 731 -10.41 -10.57 -22.50
CA TYR A 731 -11.58 -10.28 -21.65
C TYR A 731 -11.77 -8.77 -21.42
N SER A 732 -10.66 -8.03 -21.31
CA SER A 732 -10.66 -6.57 -21.20
C SER A 732 -11.18 -5.90 -22.47
N LEU A 733 -10.71 -6.34 -23.65
CA LEU A 733 -11.13 -5.80 -24.95
C LEU A 733 -12.59 -6.14 -25.27
N ASP A 734 -13.06 -7.33 -24.91
CA ASP A 734 -14.46 -7.73 -25.08
C ASP A 734 -15.40 -6.98 -24.14
N PHE A 735 -14.95 -6.61 -22.94
CA PHE A 735 -15.68 -5.70 -22.06
C PHE A 735 -15.75 -4.29 -22.65
N LEU A 736 -14.61 -3.69 -23.02
CA LEU A 736 -14.54 -2.33 -23.56
C LEU A 736 -15.36 -2.18 -24.85
N ARG A 737 -15.46 -3.22 -25.69
CA ARG A 737 -16.29 -3.23 -26.92
C ARG A 737 -17.79 -3.22 -26.62
N LYS A 738 -18.23 -3.78 -25.50
CA LYS A 738 -19.65 -3.78 -25.06
C LYS A 738 -20.04 -2.48 -24.34
N HIS A 739 -19.05 -1.70 -23.88
CA HIS A 739 -19.22 -0.57 -22.98
C HIS A 739 -18.57 0.71 -23.54
N PRO A 740 -19.04 1.25 -24.69
CA PRO A 740 -18.48 2.44 -25.32
C PRO A 740 -18.55 3.70 -24.44
N GLU A 741 -19.50 3.76 -23.50
CA GLU A 741 -19.68 4.86 -22.55
C GLU A 741 -18.48 5.05 -21.61
N ILE A 742 -17.79 3.96 -21.25
CA ILE A 742 -16.57 3.98 -20.42
C ILE A 742 -15.31 3.58 -21.21
N SER A 743 -15.42 3.14 -22.47
CA SER A 743 -14.24 2.77 -23.24
C SER A 743 -13.31 3.96 -23.46
N ILE A 744 -13.85 5.19 -23.50
CA ILE A 744 -13.08 6.43 -23.61
C ILE A 744 -12.08 6.64 -22.45
N GLU A 745 -12.43 6.23 -21.22
CA GLU A 745 -11.55 6.31 -20.04
C GLU A 745 -10.28 5.45 -20.19
N SER A 746 -10.29 4.43 -21.06
CA SER A 746 -9.12 3.57 -21.35
C SER A 746 -8.12 4.19 -22.33
N VAL A 747 -8.45 5.30 -22.98
CA VAL A 747 -7.57 6.01 -23.93
C VAL A 747 -6.85 7.14 -23.19
N PRO A 748 -5.52 7.11 -22.96
CA PRO A 748 -4.86 8.03 -22.03
C PRO A 748 -4.96 9.53 -22.39
N TRP A 749 -5.20 9.87 -23.65
CA TRP A 749 -5.27 11.25 -24.15
C TRP A 749 -6.69 11.71 -24.53
N HIS A 750 -7.73 11.05 -24.01
CA HIS A 750 -9.13 11.41 -24.30
C HIS A 750 -9.51 12.84 -23.86
N VAL A 751 -10.68 13.28 -24.33
CA VAL A 751 -11.30 14.57 -24.01
C VAL A 751 -12.75 14.33 -23.62
N HIS A 752 -13.13 14.72 -22.40
CA HIS A 752 -14.53 14.79 -21.98
C HIS A 752 -15.17 16.00 -22.66
N LYS A 753 -16.28 15.77 -23.35
CA LYS A 753 -17.10 16.80 -23.97
C LYS A 753 -18.55 16.34 -23.98
N ASP A 754 -19.46 17.21 -24.36
CA ASP A 754 -20.84 16.78 -24.52
C ASP A 754 -20.92 15.75 -25.65
N VAL A 755 -21.44 14.58 -25.29
CA VAL A 755 -21.74 13.52 -26.24
C VAL A 755 -23.01 13.95 -26.96
N THR A 756 -22.83 14.72 -28.04
CA THR A 756 -23.78 14.67 -29.15
C THR A 756 -23.76 13.23 -29.65
N HIS A 757 -24.64 12.38 -29.11
CA HIS A 757 -24.85 11.05 -29.65
C HIS A 757 -25.13 11.23 -31.15
N PRO A 758 -24.32 10.61 -32.04
CA PRO A 758 -24.80 10.38 -33.38
C PRO A 758 -26.11 9.61 -33.22
N GLU A 759 -27.19 10.07 -33.84
CA GLU A 759 -28.33 9.18 -34.05
C GLU A 759 -27.78 7.89 -34.67
N VAL A 760 -28.15 6.75 -34.10
CA VAL A 760 -27.68 5.46 -34.63
C VAL A 760 -28.35 5.28 -35.99
N VAL A 761 -27.66 5.74 -37.04
CA VAL A 761 -28.03 5.51 -38.43
C VAL A 761 -28.09 4.01 -38.58
N SER A 762 -29.31 3.48 -38.61
CA SER A 762 -29.56 2.05 -38.68
C SER A 762 -28.91 1.52 -39.95
N ALA A 763 -27.86 0.73 -39.80
CA ALA A 763 -27.11 0.13 -40.90
C ALA A 763 -27.93 -1.01 -41.55
N GLY A 764 -29.05 -0.63 -42.18
CA GLY A 764 -29.70 -1.44 -43.20
C GLY A 764 -28.80 -1.44 -44.43
N GLY A 765 -27.99 -2.49 -44.54
CA GLY A 765 -27.00 -2.65 -45.60
C GLY A 765 -26.44 -4.07 -45.55
N GLU A 766 -27.10 -4.97 -46.27
CA GLU A 766 -26.58 -6.31 -46.53
C GLU A 766 -25.33 -6.22 -47.41
N HIS A 767 -24.26 -6.94 -47.06
CA HIS A 767 -23.40 -7.72 -47.99
C HIS A 767 -22.34 -8.53 -47.22
#